data_AF-A0A540UTD0-F1
#
_entry.id   AF-A0A540UTD0-F1
#
_cell.length_a   1.000
_cell.length_b   1.000
_cell.length_c   1.000
_cell.angle_alpha   90.00
_cell.angle_beta   90.00
_cell.angle_gamma   90.00
#
_symmetry.space_group_name_H-M   'P 1'
#
loop_
_entity.id
_entity.type
_entity.pdbx_description
1 polymer ?
#
loop_
_entity_poly.entity_id
_entity_poly.type
_entity_poly.pdbx_seq_one_letter_code
_entity_poly.pdbx_strand_id
1 'polypeptide(L)'
;MNNNFNNFNNMDDIFNQLMGNMGGYSTERRRYSINGREVTPEEFAMYRQTGRLPQTEEVAQTQAKGQIKSDGILAKLGRNLTQDAREGKLDPVIGRNKEIQETSEILARRTKNNPVLVGDAGVGKTAVVEGLAQAIVNGDVPAAIKNKEIISIDISGLEAGTQYRGAFEENVQNLVDEVKKAGNIILFFDEIHQILGAGSTGGDSGSKGLADILKPALSRGELTVIGATTQDEYRNTIHKNAALARRFNEVKVNAPSAEDTYQILKGIKPLYEAHHNIELPDEVLRAAVDYSVQYIPQRSLPDKAIDLVDVTAAHLAAQHPVTDIQTLEVEMTEAKQLQLEAAEKEDYEKALNEKVRIDKLQKQIDNHTEQQKVVATVNDVAQAVERMTGIPVSQMGASDIERLKELKNRLAANVIGQDDAVEAVSRAIRRNRAGFDDGNRPIGSFLFVGPTGVGKTELAKQLALDLFGNKDAIIRLDMSEYSDRTAVSKLIGTTAGYIGYDDNSHTLTERVRRNPYSIVLLDEIEKADPQVITLLLQVLDDGHLTDGQGNQVNFKNTIIIATSNAGFGYGMAEGEENQDIMDRIAPFFRPEFLNRFNAVIEFKHLDKDDLKAIVELLLAQVNNTLAKKGIQLTVTEAAKEFLMEEGYDKAMGARPLRRVIENQIRDKVTDYYLDHVDVKYLEADVVDGSIQIKEQSFA
;
A
#
# COMPACT_ATOMS: atom_id res chain seq x y z
N MET A 1 93.88 34.26 -6.12
CA MET A 1 93.25 33.16 -6.88
C MET A 1 91.95 33.66 -7.45
N ASN A 2 91.86 33.62 -8.79
CA ASN A 2 90.73 33.71 -9.70
C ASN A 2 89.76 34.89 -9.56
N ASN A 3 89.86 35.91 -10.41
CA ASN A 3 89.57 36.01 -11.86
C ASN A 3 88.12 36.45 -12.08
N ASN A 4 87.83 37.75 -12.24
CA ASN A 4 88.00 38.67 -13.39
C ASN A 4 86.93 38.53 -14.51
N PHE A 5 86.36 39.70 -14.82
CA PHE A 5 85.68 40.15 -16.04
C PHE A 5 84.23 39.73 -16.35
N ASN A 6 83.35 40.71 -16.08
CA ASN A 6 82.34 41.30 -16.95
C ASN A 6 82.05 40.66 -18.32
N ASN A 7 80.74 40.70 -18.63
CA ASN A 7 80.12 41.03 -19.92
C ASN A 7 79.45 39.88 -20.69
N PHE A 8 78.20 39.53 -20.33
CA PHE A 8 77.26 38.82 -21.22
C PHE A 8 75.80 39.23 -20.92
N ASN A 9 75.44 40.45 -21.30
CA ASN A 9 74.04 40.88 -21.53
C ASN A 9 73.67 40.88 -23.02
N ASN A 10 74.43 40.18 -23.88
CA ASN A 10 74.35 40.30 -25.34
C ASN A 10 74.19 38.94 -26.06
N MET A 11 73.69 37.89 -25.40
CA MET A 11 73.40 36.62 -26.10
C MET A 11 71.92 36.51 -26.53
N ASP A 12 70.99 37.08 -25.76
CA ASP A 12 69.55 37.05 -26.09
C ASP A 12 69.19 37.98 -27.25
N ASP A 13 69.86 39.14 -27.35
CA ASP A 13 69.64 40.09 -28.45
C ASP A 13 70.16 39.56 -29.79
N ILE A 14 71.28 38.81 -29.79
CA ILE A 14 71.82 38.19 -31.00
C ILE A 14 70.93 37.02 -31.45
N PHE A 15 70.37 36.24 -30.51
CA PHE A 15 69.45 35.15 -30.83
C PHE A 15 68.13 35.68 -31.42
N ASN A 16 67.62 36.79 -30.89
CA ASN A 16 66.42 37.45 -31.41
C ASN A 16 66.65 38.14 -32.76
N GLN A 17 67.87 38.62 -33.04
CA GLN A 17 68.21 39.25 -34.32
C GLN A 17 68.48 38.19 -35.42
N LEU A 18 68.93 36.99 -35.07
CA LEU A 18 69.19 35.90 -36.02
C LEU A 18 67.90 35.21 -36.51
N MET A 19 66.84 35.19 -35.68
CA MET A 19 65.54 34.61 -36.04
C MET A 19 64.60 35.60 -36.74
N GLY A 20 64.99 36.87 -36.87
CA GLY A 20 64.19 37.93 -37.48
C GLY A 20 64.22 38.00 -39.02
N ASN A 21 64.95 37.12 -39.70
CA ASN A 21 65.22 37.28 -41.14
C ASN A 21 64.86 36.08 -42.04
N MET A 22 63.93 35.22 -41.63
CA MET A 22 63.32 34.25 -42.54
C MET A 22 61.80 34.22 -42.40
N GLY A 23 61.12 34.58 -43.50
CA GLY A 23 59.75 34.15 -43.79
C GLY A 23 58.66 35.03 -43.18
N GLY A 24 58.29 36.08 -43.92
CA GLY A 24 57.22 36.99 -43.54
C GLY A 24 55.86 36.30 -43.39
N TYR A 25 55.21 36.55 -42.26
CA TYR A 25 53.77 36.65 -42.12
C TYR A 25 53.46 37.67 -41.01
N SER A 26 52.66 38.68 -41.39
CA SER A 26 51.86 39.60 -40.56
C SER A 26 52.11 39.58 -39.04
N THR A 27 52.72 40.66 -38.55
CA THR A 27 52.68 41.09 -37.15
C THR A 27 51.24 41.34 -36.70
N GLU A 28 50.71 40.48 -35.82
CA GLU A 28 49.75 40.78 -34.73
C GLU A 28 49.20 39.45 -34.17
N ARG A 29 49.11 39.33 -32.84
CA ARG A 29 48.68 38.15 -32.01
C ARG A 29 49.80 37.22 -31.53
N ARG A 30 50.57 37.68 -30.55
CA ARG A 30 51.11 36.76 -29.53
C ARG A 30 49.98 36.44 -28.55
N ARG A 31 49.53 35.19 -28.48
CA ARG A 31 48.53 34.72 -27.51
C ARG A 31 49.25 34.05 -26.33
N TYR A 32 48.94 34.46 -25.12
CA TYR A 32 49.38 33.80 -23.89
C TYR A 32 48.27 32.87 -23.40
N SER A 33 48.58 31.81 -22.66
CA SER A 33 47.56 30.91 -22.09
C SER A 33 47.66 30.91 -20.57
N ILE A 34 46.54 31.19 -19.90
CA ILE A 34 46.40 31.10 -18.44
C ILE A 34 45.18 30.22 -18.15
N ASN A 35 45.36 29.14 -17.38
CA ASN A 35 44.30 28.16 -17.05
C ASN A 35 43.50 27.66 -18.26
N GLY A 36 44.17 27.45 -19.40
CA GLY A 36 43.55 26.94 -20.63
C GLY A 36 42.79 27.98 -21.46
N ARG A 37 42.76 29.26 -21.05
CA ARG A 37 42.18 30.37 -21.82
C ARG A 37 43.30 31.15 -22.53
N GLU A 38 43.16 31.34 -23.84
CA GLU A 38 44.02 32.24 -24.60
C GLU A 38 43.68 33.70 -24.25
N VAL A 39 44.69 34.48 -23.87
CA VAL A 39 44.58 35.88 -23.46
C VAL A 39 45.49 36.75 -24.33
N THR A 40 45.05 37.98 -24.55
CA THR A 40 45.79 38.99 -25.28
C THR A 40 46.99 39.52 -24.47
N PRO A 41 47.99 40.14 -25.10
CA PRO A 41 49.13 40.72 -24.39
C PRO A 41 48.75 41.78 -23.34
N GLU A 42 47.67 42.53 -23.57
CA GLU A 42 47.18 43.57 -22.65
C GLU A 42 46.49 42.94 -21.42
N GLU A 43 45.65 41.91 -21.62
CA GLU A 43 45.03 41.15 -20.53
C GLU A 43 46.07 40.42 -19.66
N PHE A 44 47.14 39.92 -20.30
CA PHE A 44 48.25 39.26 -19.61
C PHE A 44 49.06 40.25 -18.75
N ALA A 45 49.29 41.47 -19.25
CA ALA A 45 49.94 42.53 -18.49
C ALA A 45 49.09 42.96 -17.27
N MET A 46 47.77 43.04 -17.44
CA MET A 46 46.84 43.38 -16.36
C MET A 46 46.74 42.28 -15.29
N TYR A 47 46.75 41.00 -15.70
CA TYR A 47 46.80 39.85 -14.79
C TYR A 47 48.08 39.84 -13.95
N ARG A 48 49.25 40.17 -14.55
CA ARG A 48 50.51 40.29 -13.78
C ARG A 48 50.46 41.36 -12.69
N GLN A 49 49.70 42.43 -12.89
CA GLN A 49 49.63 43.54 -11.94
C GLN A 49 48.55 43.34 -10.88
N THR A 50 47.43 42.69 -11.21
CA THR A 50 46.24 42.62 -10.34
C THR A 50 45.88 41.20 -9.89
N GLY A 51 46.50 40.18 -10.46
CA GLY A 51 46.18 38.76 -10.20
C GLY A 51 44.81 38.32 -10.72
N ARG A 52 44.09 39.17 -11.46
CA ARG A 52 42.74 38.91 -11.98
C ARG A 52 42.66 39.23 -13.47
N LEU A 53 41.98 38.38 -14.24
CA LEU A 53 41.68 38.63 -15.66
C LEU A 53 40.43 39.53 -15.76
N PRO A 54 40.37 40.47 -16.72
CA PRO A 54 39.17 41.28 -16.94
C PRO A 54 37.99 40.39 -17.36
N GLN A 55 36.86 40.54 -16.68
CA GLN A 55 35.60 39.88 -17.05
C GLN A 55 35.06 40.53 -18.32
N THR A 56 35.13 39.81 -19.44
CA THR A 56 34.51 40.20 -20.70
C THR A 56 33.00 40.03 -20.59
N GLU A 57 32.23 41.06 -20.99
CA GLU A 57 30.75 41.08 -20.99
C GLU A 57 30.10 39.93 -21.80
N GLU A 58 30.88 39.19 -22.61
CA GLU A 58 30.42 37.99 -23.34
C GLU A 58 30.09 36.78 -22.42
N VAL A 59 30.63 36.72 -21.20
CA VAL A 59 30.27 35.66 -20.24
C VAL A 59 28.93 35.95 -19.56
N ALA A 60 28.52 37.21 -19.46
CA ALA A 60 27.21 37.59 -18.96
C ALA A 60 26.09 37.30 -19.98
N GLN A 61 26.37 37.36 -21.29
CA GLN A 61 25.38 37.08 -22.33
C GLN A 61 25.12 35.59 -22.56
N THR A 62 26.02 34.70 -22.16
CA THR A 62 25.78 33.24 -22.22
C THR A 62 25.08 32.68 -20.99
N GLN A 63 25.11 33.38 -19.84
CA GLN A 63 24.30 33.04 -18.66
C GLN A 63 22.87 33.60 -18.72
N ALA A 64 22.60 34.58 -19.58
CA ALA A 64 21.26 35.18 -19.74
C ALA A 64 20.31 34.42 -20.70
N LYS A 65 20.81 33.44 -21.47
CA LYS A 65 19.98 32.57 -22.32
C LYS A 65 19.59 31.30 -21.55
N GLY A 66 18.48 31.35 -20.84
CA GLY A 66 17.93 30.17 -20.15
C GLY A 66 17.13 30.47 -18.89
N GLN A 67 17.05 31.73 -18.44
CA GLN A 67 16.17 32.07 -17.33
C GLN A 67 14.71 31.97 -17.80
N ILE A 68 13.98 31.05 -17.16
CA ILE A 68 12.52 30.93 -17.26
C ILE A 68 11.95 32.32 -16.97
N LYS A 69 11.02 32.81 -17.81
CA LYS A 69 10.38 34.09 -17.54
C LYS A 69 9.63 33.97 -16.21
N SER A 70 9.89 34.85 -15.26
CA SER A 70 9.23 34.86 -13.95
C SER A 70 7.70 34.96 -14.02
N ASP A 71 7.17 35.47 -15.14
CA ASP A 71 5.73 35.57 -15.44
C ASP A 71 5.27 34.61 -16.57
N GLY A 72 6.15 33.68 -16.99
CA GLY A 72 5.90 32.69 -18.04
C GLY A 72 4.99 31.55 -17.61
N ILE A 73 4.45 30.80 -18.57
CA ILE A 73 3.52 29.70 -18.28
C ILE A 73 4.22 28.55 -17.56
N LEU A 74 5.51 28.34 -17.87
CA LEU A 74 6.35 27.34 -17.22
C LEU A 74 6.62 27.65 -15.74
N ALA A 75 6.68 28.93 -15.36
CA ALA A 75 6.83 29.34 -13.97
C ALA A 75 5.53 29.24 -13.17
N LYS A 76 4.38 29.43 -13.84
CA LYS A 76 3.05 29.38 -13.22
C LYS A 76 2.54 27.95 -13.04
N LEU A 77 2.81 27.07 -14.01
CA LEU A 77 2.23 25.72 -14.10
C LEU A 77 3.27 24.61 -13.93
N GLY A 78 4.56 24.95 -13.84
CA GLY A 78 5.65 23.98 -13.77
C GLY A 78 6.46 24.09 -12.48
N ARG A 79 6.98 22.94 -12.03
CA ARG A 79 7.96 22.82 -10.96
C ARG A 79 9.34 22.54 -11.55
N ASN A 80 10.32 23.39 -11.27
CA ASN A 80 11.69 23.20 -11.78
C ASN A 80 12.48 22.23 -10.89
N LEU A 81 12.60 20.97 -11.33
CA LEU A 81 13.30 19.93 -10.60
C LEU A 81 14.83 20.17 -10.57
N THR A 82 15.41 20.75 -11.61
CA THR A 82 16.84 21.08 -11.62
C THR A 82 17.17 22.22 -10.65
N GLN A 83 16.24 23.13 -10.41
CA GLN A 83 16.39 24.15 -9.37
C GLN A 83 16.27 23.55 -7.97
N ASP A 84 15.28 22.69 -7.73
CA ASP A 84 15.14 21.97 -6.46
C ASP A 84 16.39 21.12 -6.14
N ALA A 85 17.00 20.52 -7.16
CA ALA A 85 18.26 19.79 -7.03
C ALA A 85 19.43 20.70 -6.57
N ARG A 86 19.55 21.92 -7.15
CA ARG A 86 20.58 22.89 -6.74
C ARG A 86 20.39 23.38 -5.31
N GLU A 87 19.14 23.46 -4.87
CA GLU A 87 18.76 23.89 -3.52
C GLU A 87 18.82 22.74 -2.49
N GLY A 88 19.12 21.51 -2.92
CA GLY A 88 19.18 20.34 -2.04
C GLY A 88 17.82 19.91 -1.50
N LYS A 89 16.72 20.24 -2.20
CA LYS A 89 15.33 19.93 -1.80
C LYS A 89 14.85 18.56 -2.29
N LEU A 90 15.56 17.95 -3.23
CA LEU A 90 15.20 16.63 -3.75
C LEU A 90 15.79 15.52 -2.87
N ASP A 91 15.04 14.45 -2.70
CA ASP A 91 15.49 13.27 -1.97
C ASP A 91 16.68 12.59 -2.67
N PRO A 92 17.61 11.98 -1.91
CA PRO A 92 18.71 11.24 -2.50
C PRO A 92 18.18 9.98 -3.20
N VAL A 93 18.48 9.85 -4.50
CA VAL A 93 18.03 8.70 -5.28
C VAL A 93 19.02 7.54 -5.13
N ILE A 94 18.53 6.42 -4.59
CA ILE A 94 19.35 5.24 -4.29
C ILE A 94 18.99 4.09 -5.25
N GLY A 95 20.01 3.40 -5.77
CA GLY A 95 19.84 2.16 -6.53
C GLY A 95 19.33 2.30 -7.98
N ARG A 96 19.03 3.51 -8.46
CA ARG A 96 18.43 3.77 -9.81
C ARG A 96 19.44 4.22 -10.89
N ASN A 97 20.73 3.92 -10.71
CA ASN A 97 21.78 4.41 -11.60
C ASN A 97 21.60 3.95 -13.05
N LYS A 98 21.11 2.72 -13.27
CA LYS A 98 20.92 2.16 -14.62
C LYS A 98 19.80 2.90 -15.36
N GLU A 99 18.67 3.12 -14.70
CA GLU A 99 17.51 3.82 -15.27
C GLU A 99 17.83 5.30 -15.55
N ILE A 100 18.56 5.96 -14.63
CA ILE A 100 19.03 7.34 -14.82
C ILE A 100 19.97 7.43 -16.04
N GLN A 101 20.93 6.50 -16.13
CA GLN A 101 21.86 6.43 -17.26
C GLN A 101 21.13 6.17 -18.57
N GLU A 102 20.21 5.20 -18.62
CA GLU A 102 19.44 4.87 -19.83
C GLU A 102 18.58 6.06 -20.28
N THR A 103 17.93 6.75 -19.34
CA THR A 103 17.15 7.97 -19.61
C THR A 103 18.02 9.06 -20.19
N SER A 104 19.20 9.30 -19.60
CA SER A 104 20.21 10.24 -20.06
C SER A 104 20.72 9.92 -21.48
N GLU A 105 21.01 8.64 -21.75
CA GLU A 105 21.44 8.17 -23.06
C GLU A 105 20.36 8.35 -24.14
N ILE A 106 19.09 8.11 -23.79
CA ILE A 106 17.96 8.35 -24.71
C ILE A 106 17.82 9.83 -25.03
N LEU A 107 17.88 10.71 -24.04
CA LEU A 107 17.79 12.17 -24.23
C LEU A 107 18.92 12.73 -25.10
N ALA A 108 20.10 12.10 -25.06
CA ALA A 108 21.25 12.47 -25.89
C ALA A 108 21.13 12.02 -27.36
N ARG A 109 20.14 11.18 -27.72
CA ARG A 109 19.96 10.71 -29.10
C ARG A 109 19.51 11.85 -30.01
N ARG A 110 19.85 11.75 -31.30
CA ARG A 110 19.35 12.68 -32.35
C ARG A 110 17.91 12.39 -32.76
N THR A 111 17.48 11.14 -32.66
CA THR A 111 16.12 10.69 -33.02
C THR A 111 15.62 9.73 -31.94
N LYS A 112 14.30 9.66 -31.76
CA LYS A 112 13.66 8.92 -30.64
C LYS A 112 14.25 9.32 -29.28
N ASN A 113 14.35 10.62 -29.05
CA ASN A 113 15.04 11.20 -27.89
C ASN A 113 14.10 11.50 -26.72
N ASN A 114 12.87 10.96 -26.75
CA ASN A 114 11.90 11.13 -25.67
C ASN A 114 11.81 9.82 -24.88
N PRO A 115 12.39 9.73 -23.67
CA PRO A 115 12.24 8.55 -22.84
C PRO A 115 10.83 8.48 -22.24
N VAL A 116 10.30 7.27 -22.11
CA VAL A 116 9.09 6.98 -21.33
C VAL A 116 9.44 5.95 -20.27
N LEU A 117 9.37 6.36 -19.01
CA LEU A 117 9.52 5.51 -17.84
C LEU A 117 8.25 4.66 -17.70
N VAL A 118 8.41 3.34 -17.89
CA VAL A 118 7.32 2.38 -17.86
C VAL A 118 7.52 1.43 -16.70
N GLY A 119 6.53 1.37 -15.81
CA GLY A 119 6.53 0.53 -14.62
C GLY A 119 5.26 0.69 -13.82
N ASP A 120 5.06 -0.16 -12.83
CA ASP A 120 3.88 -0.14 -11.97
C ASP A 120 3.77 1.18 -11.19
N ALA A 121 2.59 1.46 -10.63
CA ALA A 121 2.44 2.60 -9.73
C ALA A 121 3.29 2.40 -8.46
N GLY A 122 3.90 3.47 -7.95
CA GLY A 122 4.68 3.43 -6.71
C GLY A 122 6.11 2.86 -6.82
N VAL A 123 6.58 2.46 -8.02
CA VAL A 123 7.98 1.97 -8.17
C VAL A 123 9.03 3.08 -8.09
N GLY A 124 8.63 4.36 -8.10
CA GLY A 124 9.56 5.50 -8.06
C GLY A 124 10.00 6.00 -9.44
N LYS A 125 9.08 6.10 -10.41
CA LYS A 125 9.35 6.67 -11.74
C LYS A 125 9.77 8.15 -11.63
N THR A 126 9.07 8.93 -10.81
CA THR A 126 9.40 10.33 -10.51
C THR A 126 10.79 10.49 -9.90
N ALA A 127 11.16 9.58 -8.99
CA ALA A 127 12.51 9.56 -8.39
C ALA A 127 13.62 9.35 -9.43
N VAL A 128 13.40 8.59 -10.51
CA VAL A 128 14.39 8.47 -11.61
C VAL A 128 14.62 9.81 -12.29
N VAL A 129 13.58 10.63 -12.44
CA VAL A 129 13.68 11.96 -13.06
C VAL A 129 14.35 12.97 -12.12
N GLU A 130 14.04 12.91 -10.83
CA GLU A 130 14.71 13.71 -9.81
C GLU A 130 16.21 13.36 -9.72
N GLY A 131 16.55 12.08 -9.81
CA GLY A 131 17.94 11.61 -9.85
C GLY A 131 18.66 12.06 -11.13
N LEU A 132 17.95 12.10 -12.27
CA LEU A 132 18.48 12.71 -13.49
C LEU A 132 18.71 14.22 -13.31
N ALA A 133 17.83 14.94 -12.63
CA ALA A 133 18.02 16.37 -12.34
C ALA A 133 19.27 16.59 -11.47
N GLN A 134 19.47 15.79 -10.43
CA GLN A 134 20.68 15.79 -9.61
C GLN A 134 21.93 15.49 -10.46
N ALA A 135 21.88 14.48 -11.33
CA ALA A 135 23.00 14.14 -12.22
C ALA A 135 23.35 15.27 -13.20
N ILE A 136 22.35 15.99 -13.74
CA ILE A 136 22.57 17.14 -14.61
C ILE A 136 23.27 18.28 -13.85
N VAL A 137 22.84 18.55 -12.61
CA VAL A 137 23.43 19.60 -11.76
C VAL A 137 24.87 19.26 -11.37
N ASN A 138 25.14 18.00 -11.03
CA ASN A 138 26.48 17.52 -10.69
C ASN A 138 27.41 17.40 -11.92
N GLY A 139 26.84 17.41 -13.12
CA GLY A 139 27.59 17.26 -14.37
C GLY A 139 27.90 15.81 -14.75
N ASP A 140 27.26 14.84 -14.10
CA ASP A 140 27.41 13.39 -14.33
C ASP A 140 26.55 12.90 -15.51
N VAL A 141 26.51 13.70 -16.58
CA VAL A 141 25.68 13.46 -17.77
C VAL A 141 26.45 13.76 -19.06
N PRO A 142 26.06 13.15 -20.20
CA PRO A 142 26.63 13.48 -21.50
C PRO A 142 26.52 14.98 -21.83
N ALA A 143 27.51 15.49 -22.56
CA ALA A 143 27.57 16.90 -22.94
C ALA A 143 26.30 17.41 -23.66
N ALA A 144 25.57 16.52 -24.34
CA ALA A 144 24.33 16.84 -25.06
C ALA A 144 23.18 17.31 -24.14
N ILE A 145 23.16 16.85 -22.89
CA ILE A 145 22.12 17.20 -21.91
C ILE A 145 22.65 18.02 -20.73
N LYS A 146 23.95 18.35 -20.76
CA LYS A 146 24.57 19.28 -19.80
C LYS A 146 23.90 20.66 -19.90
N ASN A 147 23.61 21.27 -18.75
CA ASN A 147 22.94 22.58 -18.63
C ASN A 147 21.50 22.64 -19.16
N LYS A 148 20.82 21.50 -19.28
CA LYS A 148 19.37 21.49 -19.53
C LYS A 148 18.60 21.62 -18.21
N GLU A 149 17.48 22.33 -18.23
CA GLU A 149 16.55 22.39 -17.10
C GLU A 149 15.47 21.31 -17.25
N ILE A 150 15.08 20.67 -16.15
CA ILE A 150 13.93 19.75 -16.12
C ILE A 150 12.76 20.45 -15.42
N ILE A 151 11.65 20.59 -16.13
CA ILE A 151 10.42 21.20 -15.61
C ILE A 151 9.32 20.14 -15.60
N SER A 152 8.85 19.80 -14.41
CA SER A 152 7.65 18.96 -14.21
C SER A 152 6.41 19.81 -14.47
N ILE A 153 5.50 19.32 -15.30
CA ILE A 153 4.25 20.01 -15.62
C ILE A 153 3.09 19.29 -14.96
N ASP A 154 2.30 20.04 -14.20
CA ASP A 154 1.04 19.55 -13.64
C ASP A 154 -0.09 19.71 -14.68
N ILE A 155 -0.67 18.58 -15.08
CA ILE A 155 -1.77 18.53 -16.05
C ILE A 155 -3.04 19.12 -15.43
N SER A 156 -3.30 18.86 -14.15
CA SER A 156 -4.47 19.40 -13.45
C SER A 156 -4.40 20.92 -13.37
N GLY A 157 -3.19 21.48 -13.15
CA GLY A 157 -2.94 22.92 -13.18
C GLY A 157 -3.17 23.56 -14.55
N LEU A 158 -2.94 22.83 -15.66
CA LEU A 158 -3.26 23.32 -17.00
C LEU A 158 -4.78 23.44 -17.22
N GLU A 159 -5.57 22.50 -16.69
CA GLU A 159 -7.04 22.49 -16.79
C GLU A 159 -7.68 23.52 -15.85
N ALA A 160 -7.08 23.73 -14.68
CA ALA A 160 -7.55 24.65 -13.66
C ALA A 160 -7.68 26.09 -14.18
N GLY A 161 -8.86 26.67 -14.02
CA GLY A 161 -9.15 28.04 -14.48
C GLY A 161 -9.50 28.16 -15.97
N THR A 162 -9.53 27.07 -16.73
CA THR A 162 -9.99 27.08 -18.12
C THR A 162 -11.50 26.77 -18.18
N GLN A 163 -12.33 27.80 -18.40
CA GLN A 163 -13.79 27.62 -18.55
C GLN A 163 -14.16 26.99 -19.90
N TYR A 164 -13.24 27.00 -20.87
CA TYR A 164 -13.45 26.53 -22.24
C TYR A 164 -12.23 25.75 -22.74
N ARG A 165 -12.47 24.63 -23.43
CA ARG A 165 -11.43 23.75 -24.03
C ARG A 165 -10.41 24.48 -24.91
N GLY A 166 -10.82 25.57 -25.58
CA GLY A 166 -9.92 26.38 -26.40
C GLY A 166 -8.84 27.14 -25.60
N ALA A 167 -9.17 27.60 -24.38
CA ALA A 167 -8.20 28.28 -23.52
C ALA A 167 -7.13 27.29 -23.00
N PHE A 168 -7.52 26.04 -22.77
CA PHE A 168 -6.61 24.96 -22.42
C PHE A 168 -5.65 24.60 -23.58
N GLU A 169 -6.17 24.49 -24.81
CA GLU A 169 -5.33 24.29 -26.00
C GLU A 169 -4.34 25.46 -26.21
N GLU A 170 -4.77 26.71 -25.96
CA GLU A 170 -3.91 27.89 -26.00
C GLU A 170 -2.79 27.82 -24.95
N ASN A 171 -3.09 27.37 -23.73
CA ASN A 171 -2.07 27.14 -22.70
C ASN A 171 -1.01 26.13 -23.15
N VAL A 172 -1.42 25.01 -23.76
CA VAL A 172 -0.49 24.01 -24.29
C VAL A 172 0.36 24.59 -25.43
N GLN A 173 -0.23 25.39 -26.33
CA GLN A 173 0.51 26.04 -27.41
C GLN A 173 1.54 27.06 -26.87
N ASN A 174 1.15 27.88 -25.88
CA ASN A 174 2.03 28.83 -25.22
C ASN A 174 3.21 28.13 -24.52
N LEU A 175 2.97 26.97 -23.91
CA LEU A 175 3.99 26.13 -23.30
C LEU A 175 4.99 25.61 -24.34
N VAL A 176 4.51 25.11 -25.48
CA VAL A 176 5.38 24.67 -26.59
C VAL A 176 6.23 25.83 -27.12
N ASP A 177 5.63 27.01 -27.30
CA ASP A 177 6.32 28.19 -27.80
C ASP A 177 7.39 28.73 -26.82
N GLU A 178 7.13 28.65 -25.52
CA GLU A 178 8.09 29.05 -24.49
C GLU A 178 9.29 28.09 -24.46
N VAL A 179 9.04 26.78 -24.47
CA VAL A 179 10.11 25.75 -24.52
C VAL A 179 10.95 25.88 -25.77
N LYS A 180 10.31 26.10 -26.94
CA LYS A 180 11.01 26.29 -28.21
C LYS A 180 11.91 27.52 -28.21
N LYS A 181 11.50 28.61 -27.56
CA LYS A 181 12.30 29.84 -27.45
C LYS A 181 13.48 29.67 -26.49
N ALA A 182 13.31 28.91 -25.41
CA ALA A 182 14.36 28.65 -24.43
C ALA A 182 15.43 27.67 -24.98
N GLY A 183 15.01 26.57 -25.60
CA GLY A 183 15.89 25.60 -26.27
C GLY A 183 16.71 24.69 -25.34
N ASN A 184 16.78 24.98 -24.05
CA ASN A 184 17.50 24.19 -23.04
C ASN A 184 16.55 23.51 -22.03
N ILE A 185 15.26 23.40 -22.32
CA ILE A 185 14.25 22.86 -21.39
C ILE A 185 13.86 21.43 -21.80
N ILE A 186 13.77 20.54 -20.81
CA ILE A 186 13.18 19.21 -20.88
C ILE A 186 11.89 19.25 -20.06
N LEU A 187 10.79 18.81 -20.65
CA LEU A 187 9.52 18.68 -19.92
C LEU A 187 9.39 17.30 -19.30
N PHE A 188 8.83 17.22 -18.10
CA PHE A 188 8.45 15.98 -17.44
C PHE A 188 6.95 15.92 -17.20
N PHE A 189 6.33 14.78 -17.50
CA PHE A 189 4.94 14.47 -17.19
C PHE A 189 4.85 13.11 -16.50
N ASP A 190 4.27 13.06 -15.30
CA ASP A 190 4.16 11.82 -14.51
C ASP A 190 3.12 10.84 -15.10
N GLU A 191 2.11 11.38 -15.79
CA GLU A 191 1.02 10.62 -16.42
C GLU A 191 0.85 11.04 -17.89
N ILE A 192 1.89 10.82 -18.70
CA ILE A 192 1.95 11.28 -20.09
C ILE A 192 0.79 10.76 -20.96
N HIS A 193 0.19 9.63 -20.58
CA HIS A 193 -0.95 9.04 -21.27
C HIS A 193 -2.21 9.92 -21.23
N GLN A 194 -2.39 10.79 -20.22
CA GLN A 194 -3.55 11.69 -20.16
C GLN A 194 -3.50 12.73 -21.28
N ILE A 195 -2.30 13.28 -21.53
CA ILE A 195 -2.07 14.23 -22.62
C ILE A 195 -2.16 13.55 -23.99
N LEU A 196 -1.67 12.32 -24.11
CA LEU A 196 -1.60 11.61 -25.40
C LEU A 196 -2.88 10.83 -25.74
N GLY A 197 -3.67 10.45 -24.73
CA GLY A 197 -4.87 9.61 -24.83
C GLY A 197 -6.17 10.39 -24.97
N ALA A 198 -6.19 11.69 -24.63
CA ALA A 198 -7.29 12.62 -24.86
C ALA A 198 -7.63 12.73 -26.35
N GLY A 199 -8.46 11.82 -26.86
CA GLY A 199 -8.90 11.77 -28.26
C GLY A 199 -9.12 10.37 -28.84
N SER A 200 -8.75 9.29 -28.14
CA SER A 200 -8.80 7.92 -28.72
C SER A 200 -9.65 6.89 -27.97
N THR A 201 -10.20 7.21 -26.80
CA THR A 201 -10.94 6.25 -25.96
C THR A 201 -12.26 6.85 -25.47
N GLY A 202 -13.27 6.80 -26.33
CA GLY A 202 -14.65 7.18 -26.03
C GLY A 202 -15.45 7.25 -27.33
N GLY A 203 -16.74 6.89 -27.29
CA GLY A 203 -17.64 6.79 -28.45
C GLY A 203 -17.91 8.10 -29.22
N ASP A 204 -17.09 9.13 -29.01
CA ASP A 204 -17.18 10.43 -29.66
C ASP A 204 -15.88 10.74 -30.43
N SER A 205 -15.72 10.04 -31.55
CA SER A 205 -14.62 10.11 -32.51
C SER A 205 -14.56 11.45 -33.30
N GLY A 206 -14.85 12.58 -32.64
CA GLY A 206 -14.98 13.89 -33.30
C GLY A 206 -14.12 15.02 -32.72
N SER A 207 -13.56 14.87 -31.52
CA SER A 207 -12.84 15.98 -30.87
C SER A 207 -11.32 15.90 -31.10
N LYS A 208 -10.73 16.96 -31.68
CA LYS A 208 -9.26 17.10 -31.83
C LYS A 208 -8.60 17.02 -30.46
N GLY A 209 -7.57 16.20 -30.33
CA GLY A 209 -6.90 15.93 -29.06
C GLY A 209 -5.66 16.80 -28.86
N LEU A 210 -5.21 16.97 -27.61
CA LEU A 210 -3.94 17.63 -27.26
C LEU A 210 -2.73 16.99 -27.95
N ALA A 211 -2.82 15.69 -28.20
CA ALA A 211 -1.85 14.95 -28.97
C ALA A 211 -1.60 15.58 -30.35
N ASP A 212 -2.58 16.27 -30.95
CA ASP A 212 -2.43 16.90 -32.27
C ASP A 212 -1.58 18.19 -32.23
N ILE A 213 -1.46 18.84 -31.07
CA ILE A 213 -0.56 20.00 -30.86
C ILE A 213 0.87 19.52 -30.58
N LEU A 214 1.02 18.45 -29.80
CA LEU A 214 2.34 17.93 -29.41
C LEU A 214 3.00 17.05 -30.48
N LYS A 215 2.23 16.25 -31.24
CA LYS A 215 2.76 15.37 -32.30
C LYS A 215 3.67 16.12 -33.29
N PRO A 216 3.30 17.31 -33.82
CA PRO A 216 4.18 18.08 -34.70
C PRO A 216 5.46 18.55 -34.01
N ALA A 217 5.38 19.07 -32.78
CA ALA A 217 6.53 19.57 -32.02
C ALA A 217 7.52 18.44 -31.68
N LEU A 218 7.01 17.29 -31.24
CA LEU A 218 7.79 16.08 -31.01
C LEU A 218 8.39 15.53 -32.31
N SER A 219 7.67 15.64 -33.44
CA SER A 219 8.15 15.16 -34.74
C SER A 219 9.23 16.01 -35.36
N ARG A 220 9.20 17.33 -35.12
CA ARG A 220 10.25 18.26 -35.55
C ARG A 220 11.45 18.26 -34.60
N GLY A 221 11.36 17.59 -33.44
CA GLY A 221 12.39 17.61 -32.40
C GLY A 221 12.51 18.97 -31.71
N GLU A 222 11.47 19.80 -31.80
CA GLU A 222 11.41 21.12 -31.14
C GLU A 222 11.11 20.98 -29.63
N LEU A 223 10.51 19.86 -29.24
CA LEU A 223 10.17 19.53 -27.87
C LEU A 223 10.87 18.23 -27.47
N THR A 224 11.50 18.24 -26.30
CA THR A 224 12.04 17.03 -25.66
C THR A 224 11.28 16.79 -24.37
N VAL A 225 10.77 15.58 -24.20
CA VAL A 225 9.91 15.21 -23.06
C VAL A 225 10.35 13.90 -22.44
N ILE A 226 10.27 13.83 -21.11
CA ILE A 226 10.29 12.61 -20.32
C ILE A 226 8.86 12.33 -19.88
N GLY A 227 8.34 11.15 -20.19
CA GLY A 227 7.04 10.71 -19.70
C GLY A 227 7.18 9.60 -18.66
N ALA A 228 6.26 9.53 -17.71
CA ALA A 228 6.01 8.32 -16.93
C ALA A 228 4.58 7.82 -17.20
N THR A 229 4.38 6.50 -17.13
CA THR A 229 3.08 5.84 -17.35
C THR A 229 3.15 4.39 -16.85
N THR A 230 2.01 3.71 -16.73
CA THR A 230 1.97 2.27 -16.43
C THR A 230 2.25 1.42 -17.68
N GLN A 231 2.58 0.14 -17.49
CA GLN A 231 2.84 -0.78 -18.60
C GLN A 231 1.63 -0.92 -19.54
N ASP A 232 0.42 -0.89 -18.98
CA ASP A 232 -0.83 -1.05 -19.73
C ASP A 232 -1.17 0.20 -20.54
N GLU A 233 -1.05 1.38 -19.94
CA GLU A 233 -1.23 2.66 -20.62
C GLU A 233 -0.21 2.86 -21.74
N TYR A 234 1.06 2.48 -21.52
CA TYR A 234 2.09 2.55 -22.55
C TYR A 234 1.72 1.71 -23.77
N ARG A 235 1.25 0.47 -23.55
CA ARG A 235 0.81 -0.44 -24.60
C ARG A 235 -0.41 0.10 -25.35
N ASN A 236 -1.38 0.65 -24.62
CA ASN A 236 -2.65 1.09 -25.19
C ASN A 236 -2.58 2.43 -25.93
N THR A 237 -1.76 3.36 -25.46
CA THR A 237 -1.74 4.74 -25.97
C THR A 237 -0.53 5.01 -26.87
N ILE A 238 0.68 4.68 -26.41
CA ILE A 238 1.92 5.09 -27.08
C ILE A 238 2.37 4.04 -28.09
N HIS A 239 2.39 2.76 -27.70
CA HIS A 239 2.90 1.68 -28.55
C HIS A 239 2.00 1.41 -29.76
N LYS A 240 0.68 1.49 -29.60
CA LYS A 240 -0.29 1.31 -30.70
C LYS A 240 -0.23 2.45 -31.74
N ASN A 241 0.23 3.65 -31.36
CA ASN A 241 0.25 4.81 -32.24
C ASN A 241 1.58 4.92 -33.02
N ALA A 242 1.54 4.62 -34.31
CA ALA A 242 2.73 4.64 -35.18
C ALA A 242 3.45 6.00 -35.24
N ALA A 243 2.76 7.11 -35.02
CA ALA A 243 3.38 8.44 -34.99
C ALA A 243 4.18 8.67 -33.69
N LEU A 244 3.67 8.21 -32.55
CA LEU A 244 4.29 8.38 -31.23
C LEU A 244 5.41 7.35 -30.99
N ALA A 245 5.21 6.10 -31.40
CA ALA A 245 6.21 5.02 -31.27
C ALA A 245 7.54 5.32 -31.97
N ARG A 246 7.55 6.24 -32.95
CA ARG A 246 8.76 6.70 -33.66
C ARG A 246 9.46 7.87 -32.97
N ARG A 247 8.96 8.34 -31.83
CA ARG A 247 9.49 9.49 -31.07
C ARG A 247 9.87 9.12 -29.64
N PHE A 248 9.22 8.11 -29.09
CA PHE A 248 9.47 7.60 -27.76
C PHE A 248 10.37 6.37 -27.75
N ASN A 249 11.13 6.20 -26.66
CA ASN A 249 11.79 4.95 -26.30
C ASN A 249 11.39 4.58 -24.86
N GLU A 250 11.11 3.31 -24.64
CA GLU A 250 10.77 2.76 -23.32
C GLU A 250 12.03 2.64 -22.45
N VAL A 251 11.90 3.04 -21.19
CA VAL A 251 12.83 2.75 -20.09
C VAL A 251 12.05 1.96 -19.06
N LYS A 252 12.45 0.71 -18.82
CA LYS A 252 11.73 -0.16 -17.88
C LYS A 252 12.15 0.13 -16.45
N VAL A 253 11.19 0.51 -15.62
CA VAL A 253 11.39 0.77 -14.19
C VAL A 253 10.73 -0.35 -13.40
N ASN A 254 11.55 -1.28 -12.92
CA ASN A 254 11.06 -2.39 -12.10
C ASN A 254 10.97 -1.98 -10.62
N ALA A 255 10.16 -2.70 -9.85
CA ALA A 255 10.21 -2.61 -8.40
C ALA A 255 11.62 -2.97 -7.89
N PRO A 256 12.17 -2.24 -6.92
CA PRO A 256 13.46 -2.56 -6.31
C PRO A 256 13.36 -3.86 -5.50
N SER A 257 14.50 -4.49 -5.23
CA SER A 257 14.56 -5.64 -4.33
C SER A 257 14.23 -5.22 -2.89
N ALA A 258 13.93 -6.19 -2.02
CA ALA A 258 13.71 -5.92 -0.60
C ALA A 258 14.95 -5.27 0.05
N GLU A 259 16.16 -5.73 -0.32
CA GLU A 259 17.42 -5.16 0.17
C GLU A 259 17.62 -3.72 -0.34
N ASP A 260 17.39 -3.47 -1.64
CA ASP A 260 17.50 -2.11 -2.19
C ASP A 260 16.47 -1.17 -1.55
N THR A 261 15.26 -1.66 -1.28
CA THR A 261 14.22 -0.91 -0.57
C THR A 261 14.67 -0.54 0.83
N TYR A 262 15.30 -1.45 1.56
CA TYR A 262 15.85 -1.16 2.88
C TYR A 262 16.93 -0.06 2.81
N GLN A 263 17.79 -0.06 1.79
CA GLN A 263 18.76 1.03 1.57
C GLN A 263 18.07 2.36 1.24
N ILE A 264 16.99 2.34 0.44
CA ILE A 264 16.15 3.51 0.17
C ILE A 264 15.57 4.07 1.48
N LEU A 265 14.98 3.20 2.32
CA LEU A 265 14.43 3.59 3.63
C LEU A 265 15.50 4.19 4.54
N LYS A 266 16.73 3.64 4.51
CA LYS A 266 17.86 4.18 5.28
C LYS A 266 18.30 5.56 4.78
N GLY A 267 18.17 5.83 3.49
CA GLY A 267 18.46 7.14 2.90
C GLY A 267 17.45 8.22 3.27
N ILE A 268 16.16 7.87 3.32
CA ILE A 268 15.07 8.81 3.68
C ILE A 268 14.82 8.90 5.19
N LYS A 269 15.31 7.94 5.98
CA LYS A 269 15.18 7.89 7.45
C LYS A 269 15.42 9.26 8.12
N PRO A 270 16.52 9.99 7.86
CA PRO A 270 16.79 11.26 8.55
C PRO A 270 15.72 12.32 8.30
N LEU A 271 15.07 12.29 7.13
CA LEU A 271 14.02 13.22 6.75
C LEU A 271 12.74 12.97 7.55
N TYR A 272 12.33 11.70 7.68
CA TYR A 272 11.16 11.32 8.48
C TYR A 272 11.40 11.47 10.00
N GLU A 273 12.60 11.14 10.48
CA GLU A 273 12.97 11.36 11.89
C GLU A 273 12.94 12.85 12.27
N ALA A 274 13.41 13.73 11.37
CA ALA A 274 13.37 15.17 11.59
C ALA A 274 11.94 15.72 11.48
N HIS A 275 11.15 15.24 10.52
CA HIS A 275 9.78 15.71 10.31
C HIS A 275 8.84 15.35 11.47
N HIS A 276 8.94 14.13 11.98
CA HIS A 276 8.04 13.60 13.01
C HIS A 276 8.63 13.63 14.43
N ASN A 277 9.89 14.04 14.59
CA ASN A 277 10.64 14.04 15.86
C ASN A 277 10.66 12.67 16.57
N ILE A 278 10.90 11.62 15.80
CA ILE A 278 11.01 10.24 16.27
C ILE A 278 12.37 9.63 15.93
N GLU A 279 12.67 8.46 16.48
CA GLU A 279 13.78 7.62 16.06
C GLU A 279 13.25 6.36 15.37
N LEU A 280 13.84 6.03 14.22
CA LEU A 280 13.48 4.87 13.40
C LEU A 280 14.66 3.87 13.35
N PRO A 281 14.74 2.90 14.29
CA PRO A 281 15.80 1.89 14.29
C PRO A 281 15.86 1.06 13.00
N ASP A 282 17.04 0.49 12.71
CA ASP A 282 17.24 -0.32 11.49
C ASP A 282 16.32 -1.57 11.45
N GLU A 283 15.95 -2.12 12.61
CA GLU A 283 14.98 -3.22 12.73
C GLU A 283 13.56 -2.82 12.31
N VAL A 284 13.15 -1.57 12.58
CA VAL A 284 11.85 -1.03 12.17
C VAL A 284 11.79 -0.88 10.66
N LEU A 285 12.87 -0.39 10.04
CA LEU A 285 12.94 -0.26 8.58
C LEU A 285 12.89 -1.64 7.89
N ARG A 286 13.58 -2.65 8.43
CA ARG A 286 13.49 -4.03 7.91
C ARG A 286 12.08 -4.59 8.06
N ALA A 287 11.48 -4.41 9.24
CA ALA A 287 10.09 -4.83 9.48
C ALA A 287 9.11 -4.15 8.52
N ALA A 288 9.30 -2.86 8.21
CA ALA A 288 8.46 -2.15 7.24
C ALA A 288 8.57 -2.77 5.83
N VAL A 289 9.77 -3.16 5.38
CA VAL A 289 9.94 -3.86 4.11
C VAL A 289 9.27 -5.23 4.16
N ASP A 290 9.63 -6.07 5.14
CA ASP A 290 9.15 -7.45 5.25
C ASP A 290 7.62 -7.51 5.37
N TYR A 291 7.05 -6.68 6.24
CA TYR A 291 5.60 -6.62 6.43
C TYR A 291 4.88 -6.03 5.22
N SER A 292 5.46 -5.04 4.53
CA SER A 292 4.86 -4.53 3.29
C SER A 292 4.81 -5.61 2.20
N VAL A 293 5.83 -6.46 2.10
CA VAL A 293 5.89 -7.54 1.12
C VAL A 293 4.83 -8.60 1.44
N GLN A 294 4.71 -8.98 2.72
CA GLN A 294 3.83 -10.05 3.15
C GLN A 294 2.35 -9.63 3.23
N TYR A 295 2.06 -8.44 3.75
CA TYR A 295 0.70 -8.02 4.09
C TYR A 295 0.09 -7.01 3.11
N ILE A 296 0.90 -6.37 2.26
CA ILE A 296 0.44 -5.38 1.27
C ILE A 296 0.91 -5.76 -0.15
N PRO A 297 0.42 -6.88 -0.73
CA PRO A 297 0.88 -7.36 -2.03
C PRO A 297 0.38 -6.51 -3.21
N GLN A 298 -0.68 -5.71 -3.03
CA GLN A 298 -1.31 -4.92 -4.11
C GLN A 298 -0.51 -3.70 -4.54
N ARG A 299 0.43 -3.26 -3.70
CA ARG A 299 1.30 -2.11 -3.98
C ARG A 299 2.71 -2.60 -4.24
N SER A 300 3.40 -1.87 -5.10
CA SER A 300 4.78 -2.16 -5.44
C SER A 300 5.74 -1.50 -4.46
N LEU A 301 6.89 -2.14 -4.27
CA LEU A 301 8.02 -1.48 -3.59
C LEU A 301 8.56 -0.36 -4.50
N PRO A 302 9.16 0.72 -3.94
CA PRO A 302 9.36 0.96 -2.50
C PRO A 302 8.19 1.67 -1.80
N ASP A 303 7.22 2.21 -2.55
CA ASP A 303 6.13 3.07 -2.06
C ASP A 303 5.41 2.54 -0.81
N LYS A 304 4.96 1.28 -0.83
CA LYS A 304 4.27 0.68 0.32
C LYS A 304 5.11 0.59 1.60
N ALA A 305 6.43 0.48 1.49
CA ALA A 305 7.32 0.40 2.64
C ALA A 305 7.58 1.81 3.21
N ILE A 306 7.71 2.80 2.34
CA ILE A 306 7.82 4.22 2.72
C ILE A 306 6.55 4.66 3.45
N ASP A 307 5.38 4.34 2.88
CA ASP A 307 4.09 4.68 3.46
C ASP A 307 3.90 4.02 4.85
N LEU A 308 4.33 2.76 5.02
CA LEU A 308 4.31 2.14 6.35
C LEU A 308 5.19 2.87 7.36
N VAL A 309 6.40 3.30 6.97
CA VAL A 309 7.29 4.07 7.85
C VAL A 309 6.64 5.41 8.20
N ASP A 310 6.05 6.10 7.24
CA ASP A 310 5.39 7.40 7.44
C ASP A 310 4.15 7.29 8.33
N VAL A 311 3.26 6.33 8.08
CA VAL A 311 2.08 6.07 8.92
C VAL A 311 2.48 5.69 10.34
N THR A 312 3.52 4.85 10.50
CA THR A 312 4.07 4.50 11.82
C THR A 312 4.58 5.75 12.53
N ALA A 313 5.33 6.60 11.81
CA ALA A 313 5.93 7.80 12.34
C ALA A 313 4.89 8.85 12.77
N ALA A 314 3.95 9.16 11.88
CA ALA A 314 2.85 10.07 12.12
C ALA A 314 1.99 9.61 13.30
N HIS A 315 1.78 8.30 13.42
CA HIS A 315 1.01 7.77 14.54
C HIS A 315 1.71 7.92 15.89
N LEU A 316 3.00 7.58 15.97
CA LEU A 316 3.78 7.74 17.19
C LEU A 316 3.87 9.21 17.59
N ALA A 317 4.10 10.09 16.61
CA ALA A 317 4.07 11.54 16.83
C ALA A 317 2.71 12.03 17.37
N ALA A 318 1.59 11.47 16.89
CA ALA A 318 0.26 11.82 17.38
C ALA A 318 -0.04 11.29 18.79
N GLN A 319 0.53 10.14 19.19
CA GLN A 319 0.41 9.63 20.57
C GLN A 319 1.25 10.43 21.57
N HIS A 320 2.35 11.00 21.09
CA HIS A 320 3.26 11.84 21.85
C HIS A 320 3.25 13.25 21.27
N PRO A 321 2.09 13.95 21.31
CA PRO A 321 2.03 15.30 20.81
C PRO A 321 3.03 16.12 21.62
N VAL A 322 3.95 16.78 20.91
CA VAL A 322 4.85 17.74 21.53
C VAL A 322 3.96 18.75 22.25
N THR A 323 4.07 18.84 23.58
CA THR A 323 3.41 19.95 24.29
C THR A 323 4.05 21.19 23.72
N ASP A 324 3.27 22.02 23.02
CA ASP A 324 3.82 23.12 22.27
C ASP A 324 4.57 24.04 23.23
N ILE A 325 5.90 24.07 23.13
CA ILE A 325 6.75 24.93 23.96
C ILE A 325 6.29 26.37 23.82
N GLN A 326 5.78 26.77 22.64
CA GLN A 326 5.23 28.11 22.44
C GLN A 326 4.01 28.37 23.32
N THR A 327 3.12 27.39 23.53
CA THR A 327 1.99 27.54 24.46
C THR A 327 2.46 27.68 25.91
N LEU A 328 3.47 26.91 26.34
CA LEU A 328 4.05 27.00 27.68
C LEU A 328 4.81 28.33 27.88
N GLU A 329 5.50 28.82 26.85
CA GLU A 329 6.17 30.13 26.86
C GLU A 329 5.16 31.27 26.93
N VAL A 330 4.06 31.20 26.18
CA VAL A 330 2.96 32.17 26.25
C VAL A 330 2.34 32.18 27.65
N GLU A 331 1.99 31.02 28.20
CA GLU A 331 1.46 30.91 29.58
C GLU A 331 2.45 31.46 30.62
N MET A 332 3.75 31.23 30.42
CA MET A 332 4.79 31.77 31.30
C MET A 332 4.89 33.30 31.19
N THR A 333 4.73 33.88 30.00
CA THR A 333 4.70 35.33 29.84
C THR A 333 3.48 35.97 30.49
N GLU A 334 2.30 35.34 30.38
CA GLU A 334 1.08 35.78 31.06
C GLU A 334 1.24 35.71 32.58
N ALA A 335 1.77 34.61 33.12
CA ALA A 335 2.03 34.47 34.55
C ALA A 335 3.03 35.51 35.07
N LYS A 336 4.07 35.84 34.30
CA LYS A 336 5.02 36.93 34.61
C LYS A 336 4.33 38.30 34.65
N GLN A 337 3.42 38.57 33.71
CA GLN A 337 2.67 39.81 33.69
C GLN A 337 1.74 39.92 34.91
N LEU A 338 1.00 38.87 35.23
CA LEU A 338 0.12 38.82 36.39
C LEU A 338 0.89 38.96 37.72
N GLN A 339 2.10 38.40 37.79
CA GLN A 339 3.00 38.58 38.92
C GLN A 339 3.39 40.05 39.11
N LEU A 340 3.76 40.74 38.03
CA LEU A 340 4.13 42.16 38.07
C LEU A 340 2.95 43.03 38.51
N GLU A 341 1.76 42.80 37.93
CA GLU A 341 0.54 43.53 38.30
C GLU A 341 0.13 43.29 39.76
N ALA A 342 0.30 42.07 40.28
CA ALA A 342 0.04 41.76 41.68
C ALA A 342 1.06 42.44 42.61
N ALA A 343 2.33 42.50 42.21
CA ALA A 343 3.38 43.19 42.96
C ALA A 343 3.16 44.71 43.02
N GLU A 344 2.72 45.33 41.92
CA GLU A 344 2.37 46.77 41.86
C GLU A 344 1.19 47.12 42.77
N LYS A 345 0.25 46.17 42.95
CA LYS A 345 -0.90 46.31 43.85
C LYS A 345 -0.61 45.90 45.29
N GLU A 346 0.64 45.58 45.62
CA GLU A 346 1.09 45.09 46.92
C GLU A 346 0.38 43.79 47.39
N ASP A 347 -0.14 43.00 46.46
CA ASP A 347 -0.73 41.68 46.71
C ASP A 347 0.35 40.60 46.66
N TYR A 348 1.11 40.51 47.76
CA TYR A 348 2.27 39.62 47.87
C TYR A 348 1.91 38.13 47.82
N GLU A 349 0.71 37.74 48.26
CA GLU A 349 0.26 36.35 48.23
C GLU A 349 0.00 35.90 46.79
N LYS A 350 -0.69 36.73 46.00
CA LYS A 350 -0.94 36.46 44.58
C LYS A 350 0.35 36.48 43.76
N ALA A 351 1.26 37.43 44.02
CA ALA A 351 2.56 37.48 43.36
C ALA A 351 3.44 36.24 43.66
N LEU A 352 3.35 35.69 44.88
CA LEU A 352 4.04 34.46 45.25
C LEU A 352 3.45 33.24 44.53
N ASN A 353 2.12 33.16 44.42
CA ASN A 353 1.45 32.07 43.71
C ASN A 353 1.80 32.04 42.22
N GLU A 354 1.82 33.19 41.55
CA GLU A 354 2.25 33.27 40.14
C GLU A 354 3.75 32.95 39.99
N LYS A 355 4.59 33.31 40.97
CA LYS A 355 6.00 32.88 40.97
C LYS A 355 6.16 31.36 41.00
N VAL A 356 5.39 30.68 41.87
CA VAL A 356 5.39 29.21 41.94
C VAL A 356 4.89 28.60 40.63
N ARG A 357 3.91 29.23 39.98
CA ARG A 357 3.41 28.82 38.66
C ARG A 357 4.49 28.98 37.59
N ILE A 358 5.20 30.09 37.55
CA ILE A 358 6.33 30.34 36.63
C ILE A 358 7.43 29.29 36.84
N ASP A 359 7.82 29.01 38.08
CA ASP A 359 8.85 28.01 38.39
C ASP A 359 8.42 26.60 37.93
N LYS A 360 7.12 26.29 38.01
CA LYS A 360 6.55 25.02 37.52
C LYS A 360 6.56 24.95 35.99
N LEU A 361 6.13 26.02 35.31
CA LEU A 361 6.13 26.12 33.85
C LEU A 361 7.57 26.05 33.29
N GLN A 362 8.51 26.76 33.92
CA GLN A 362 9.93 26.70 33.55
C GLN A 362 10.48 25.27 33.68
N LYS A 363 10.17 24.56 34.78
CA LYS A 363 10.55 23.15 34.92
C LYS A 363 9.91 22.25 33.86
N GLN A 364 8.69 22.54 33.41
CA GLN A 364 8.02 21.78 32.35
C GLN A 364 8.68 22.03 30.98
N ILE A 365 9.13 23.25 30.70
CA ILE A 365 9.90 23.63 29.51
C ILE A 365 11.31 23.00 29.54
N ASP A 366 12.01 23.08 30.67
CA ASP A 366 13.35 22.54 30.84
C ASP A 366 13.33 21.00 30.69
N ASN A 367 12.37 20.32 31.32
CA ASN A 367 12.18 18.87 31.18
C ASN A 367 11.72 18.45 29.77
N HIS A 368 11.07 19.33 29.00
CA HIS A 368 10.69 19.06 27.61
C HIS A 368 11.90 18.91 26.68
N THR A 369 13.00 19.60 26.99
CA THR A 369 14.22 19.57 26.16
C THR A 369 14.95 18.22 26.29
N GLU A 370 14.71 17.45 27.37
CA GLU A 370 15.32 16.14 27.61
C GLU A 370 14.36 14.94 27.49
N GLN A 371 13.07 15.14 27.16
CA GLN A 371 12.15 14.02 26.98
C GLN A 371 12.48 13.25 25.68
N GLN A 372 12.89 12.00 25.89
CA GLN A 372 13.38 11.04 24.90
C GLN A 372 12.57 11.07 23.60
N LYS A 373 13.27 11.22 22.47
CA LYS A 373 12.69 10.95 21.15
C LYS A 373 11.96 9.62 21.20
N VAL A 374 10.73 9.59 20.71
CA VAL A 374 9.93 8.37 20.67
C VAL A 374 10.63 7.42 19.72
N VAL A 375 11.07 6.27 20.22
CA VAL A 375 11.73 5.24 19.43
C VAL A 375 10.67 4.30 18.90
N ALA A 376 10.54 4.21 17.59
CA ALA A 376 9.62 3.27 16.96
C ALA A 376 10.08 1.83 17.23
N THR A 377 9.11 0.93 17.39
CA THR A 377 9.33 -0.50 17.54
C THR A 377 8.75 -1.27 16.36
N VAL A 378 9.17 -2.53 16.20
CA VAL A 378 8.61 -3.44 15.18
C VAL A 378 7.09 -3.62 15.37
N ASN A 379 6.61 -3.58 16.61
CA ASN A 379 5.17 -3.68 16.92
C ASN A 379 4.38 -2.47 16.42
N ASP A 380 4.98 -1.28 16.39
CA ASP A 380 4.32 -0.08 15.87
C ASP A 380 4.08 -0.20 14.36
N VAL A 381 5.05 -0.75 13.63
CA VAL A 381 4.90 -1.09 12.21
C VAL A 381 3.80 -2.14 12.01
N ALA A 382 3.75 -3.16 12.86
CA ALA A 382 2.70 -4.17 12.81
C ALA A 382 1.30 -3.58 13.03
N GLN A 383 1.17 -2.63 13.96
CA GLN A 383 -0.08 -1.90 14.19
C GLN A 383 -0.43 -0.97 13.03
N ALA A 384 0.56 -0.34 12.39
CA ALA A 384 0.33 0.47 11.19
C ALA A 384 -0.24 -0.39 10.06
N VAL A 385 0.32 -1.58 9.82
CA VAL A 385 -0.22 -2.56 8.86
C VAL A 385 -1.65 -2.92 9.22
N GLU A 386 -1.93 -3.23 10.49
CA GLU A 386 -3.27 -3.60 10.95
C GLU A 386 -4.30 -2.50 10.70
N ARG A 387 -3.94 -1.23 10.86
CA ARG A 387 -4.87 -0.12 10.59
C ARG A 387 -5.07 0.13 9.10
N MET A 388 -4.01 0.00 8.30
CA MET A 388 -4.10 0.20 6.85
C MET A 388 -4.86 -0.92 6.16
N THR A 389 -4.77 -2.14 6.68
CA THR A 389 -5.26 -3.35 5.99
C THR A 389 -6.39 -4.06 6.71
N GLY A 390 -6.62 -3.75 7.99
CA GLY A 390 -7.49 -4.53 8.88
C GLY A 390 -6.89 -5.87 9.34
N ILE A 391 -5.64 -6.19 8.98
CA ILE A 391 -5.01 -7.47 9.27
C ILE A 391 -4.27 -7.40 10.62
N PRO A 392 -4.62 -8.22 11.64
CA PRO A 392 -3.99 -8.15 12.95
C PRO A 392 -2.56 -8.73 12.94
N VAL A 393 -1.55 -7.90 12.60
CA VAL A 393 -0.13 -8.29 12.56
C VAL A 393 0.55 -8.14 13.93
N SER A 394 0.05 -7.24 14.78
CA SER A 394 0.61 -6.90 16.11
C SER A 394 0.70 -8.07 17.09
N GLN A 395 0.04 -9.19 16.79
CA GLN A 395 -0.09 -10.37 17.65
C GLN A 395 0.87 -11.52 17.29
N MET A 396 1.78 -11.34 16.31
CA MET A 396 2.40 -12.47 15.62
C MET A 396 3.83 -12.89 16.03
N GLY A 397 4.51 -12.18 16.95
CA GLY A 397 5.94 -12.45 17.25
C GLY A 397 6.22 -13.56 18.28
N ALA A 398 5.50 -13.56 19.42
CA ALA A 398 5.69 -14.52 20.52
C ALA A 398 4.37 -15.12 21.03
N SER A 399 3.28 -14.34 20.97
CA SER A 399 1.90 -14.75 21.28
C SER A 399 1.28 -15.71 20.26
N ASP A 400 1.82 -15.80 19.05
CA ASP A 400 1.27 -16.66 17.99
C ASP A 400 1.41 -18.15 18.31
N ILE A 401 2.55 -18.57 18.89
CA ILE A 401 2.74 -19.97 19.28
C ILE A 401 1.74 -20.36 20.38
N GLU A 402 1.50 -19.48 21.35
CA GLU A 402 0.51 -19.70 22.41
C GLU A 402 -0.92 -19.71 21.85
N ARG A 403 -1.27 -18.75 20.99
CA ARG A 403 -2.56 -18.75 20.28
C ARG A 403 -2.76 -20.02 19.47
N LEU A 404 -1.73 -20.50 18.77
CA LEU A 404 -1.79 -21.73 17.97
C LEU A 404 -1.90 -22.97 18.85
N LYS A 405 -1.24 -23.01 20.02
CA LYS A 405 -1.39 -24.10 21.00
C LYS A 405 -2.83 -24.19 21.54
N GLU A 406 -3.44 -23.04 21.81
CA GLU A 406 -4.80 -22.96 22.36
C GLU A 406 -5.92 -22.97 21.32
N LEU A 407 -5.60 -22.96 20.01
CA LEU A 407 -6.58 -22.90 18.92
C LEU A 407 -7.66 -23.99 19.05
N LYS A 408 -7.27 -25.22 19.35
CA LYS A 408 -8.19 -26.34 19.55
C LYS A 408 -9.22 -26.03 20.65
N ASN A 409 -8.75 -25.54 21.79
CA ASN A 409 -9.60 -25.31 22.96
C ASN A 409 -10.61 -24.18 22.70
N ARG A 410 -10.18 -23.11 22.01
CA ARG A 410 -11.07 -22.00 21.63
C ARG A 410 -12.12 -22.40 20.60
N LEU A 411 -11.74 -23.22 19.62
CA LEU A 411 -12.68 -23.78 18.65
C LEU A 411 -13.66 -24.75 19.32
N ALA A 412 -13.20 -25.67 20.17
CA ALA A 412 -14.04 -26.64 20.88
C ALA A 412 -15.04 -25.98 21.85
N ALA A 413 -14.72 -24.80 22.40
CA ALA A 413 -15.64 -24.03 23.23
C ALA A 413 -16.88 -23.51 22.45
N ASN A 414 -16.80 -23.42 21.12
CA ASN A 414 -17.86 -22.88 20.28
C ASN A 414 -18.45 -23.90 19.28
N VAL A 415 -17.70 -24.96 18.96
CA VAL A 415 -18.09 -26.01 18.01
C VAL A 415 -18.30 -27.30 18.79
N ILE A 416 -19.57 -27.64 19.02
CA ILE A 416 -19.99 -28.75 19.88
C ILE A 416 -20.14 -30.04 19.06
N GLY A 417 -19.75 -31.19 19.63
CA GLY A 417 -19.94 -32.52 19.06
C GLY A 417 -19.01 -32.89 17.91
N GLN A 418 -17.97 -32.09 17.65
CA GLN A 418 -17.08 -32.26 16.48
C GLN A 418 -15.59 -32.17 16.86
N ASP A 419 -15.20 -32.80 17.96
CA ASP A 419 -13.82 -32.75 18.48
C ASP A 419 -12.76 -33.24 17.48
N ASP A 420 -13.07 -34.32 16.74
CA ASP A 420 -12.18 -34.88 15.71
C ASP A 420 -11.94 -33.87 14.57
N ALA A 421 -13.00 -33.15 14.16
CA ALA A 421 -12.93 -32.11 13.15
C ALA A 421 -12.08 -30.92 13.62
N VAL A 422 -12.32 -30.46 14.85
CA VAL A 422 -11.56 -29.36 15.47
C VAL A 422 -10.08 -29.72 15.59
N GLU A 423 -9.75 -30.94 16.02
CA GLU A 423 -8.36 -31.43 16.12
C GLU A 423 -7.69 -31.49 14.75
N ALA A 424 -8.36 -32.05 13.74
CA ALA A 424 -7.81 -32.18 12.39
C ALA A 424 -7.48 -30.82 11.77
N VAL A 425 -8.41 -29.86 11.86
CA VAL A 425 -8.24 -28.50 11.36
C VAL A 425 -7.14 -27.76 12.13
N SER A 426 -7.18 -27.81 13.46
CA SER A 426 -6.17 -27.16 14.31
C SER A 426 -4.77 -27.68 14.01
N ARG A 427 -4.61 -28.99 13.83
CA ARG A 427 -3.32 -29.62 13.52
C ARG A 427 -2.78 -29.20 12.16
N ALA A 428 -3.64 -29.11 11.14
CA ALA A 428 -3.24 -28.67 9.80
C ALA A 428 -2.78 -27.20 9.80
N ILE A 429 -3.55 -26.30 10.42
CA ILE A 429 -3.21 -24.87 10.52
C ILE A 429 -1.92 -24.67 11.30
N ARG A 430 -1.75 -25.38 12.43
CA ARG A 430 -0.52 -25.33 13.23
C ARG A 430 0.71 -25.75 12.43
N ARG A 431 0.58 -26.78 11.57
CA ARG A 431 1.69 -27.25 10.72
C ARG A 431 2.12 -26.18 9.72
N ASN A 432 1.16 -25.59 9.03
CA ASN A 432 1.42 -24.55 8.04
C ASN A 432 2.02 -23.29 8.71
N ARG A 433 1.42 -22.82 9.81
CA ARG A 433 1.91 -21.64 10.55
C ARG A 433 3.24 -21.84 11.27
N ALA A 434 3.61 -23.07 11.61
CA ALA A 434 4.94 -23.38 12.15
C ALA A 434 6.04 -23.41 11.07
N GLY A 435 5.71 -23.18 9.79
CA GLY A 435 6.67 -23.19 8.69
C GLY A 435 7.11 -24.59 8.27
N PHE A 436 6.35 -25.63 8.64
CA PHE A 436 6.62 -27.02 8.23
C PHE A 436 5.89 -27.41 6.94
N ASP A 437 5.62 -26.44 6.07
CA ASP A 437 4.91 -26.60 4.79
C ASP A 437 5.61 -25.79 3.70
N ASP A 438 5.42 -26.16 2.43
CA ASP A 438 6.22 -25.66 1.29
C ASP A 438 5.94 -24.18 0.90
N GLY A 439 5.12 -23.46 1.69
CA GLY A 439 4.85 -22.02 1.57
C GLY A 439 4.14 -21.55 0.29
N ASN A 440 3.89 -22.46 -0.65
CA ASN A 440 3.24 -22.17 -1.94
C ASN A 440 1.76 -22.56 -1.99
N ARG A 441 1.17 -22.99 -0.88
CA ARG A 441 -0.23 -23.41 -0.79
C ARG A 441 -1.03 -22.47 0.11
N PRO A 442 -2.37 -22.49 0.01
CA PRO A 442 -3.23 -21.87 1.04
C PRO A 442 -2.84 -22.38 2.44
N ILE A 443 -3.14 -21.59 3.47
CA ILE A 443 -2.83 -21.91 4.89
C ILE A 443 -3.42 -23.27 5.29
N GLY A 444 -4.57 -23.60 4.72
CA GLY A 444 -5.18 -24.91 4.82
C GLY A 444 -6.27 -25.09 3.78
N SER A 445 -6.37 -26.29 3.22
CA SER A 445 -7.46 -26.74 2.36
C SER A 445 -8.18 -27.91 3.02
N PHE A 446 -9.49 -27.75 3.25
CA PHE A 446 -10.32 -28.73 3.94
C PHE A 446 -11.56 -29.09 3.13
N LEU A 447 -11.95 -30.37 3.16
CA LEU A 447 -13.24 -30.83 2.69
C LEU A 447 -14.06 -31.33 3.89
N PHE A 448 -15.10 -30.59 4.25
CA PHE A 448 -16.02 -30.91 5.34
C PHE A 448 -17.19 -31.73 4.80
N VAL A 449 -17.30 -32.99 5.21
CA VAL A 449 -18.35 -33.91 4.77
C VAL A 449 -19.22 -34.28 5.96
N GLY A 450 -20.53 -34.42 5.77
CA GLY A 450 -21.46 -34.79 6.85
C GLY A 450 -22.91 -34.39 6.55
N PRO A 451 -23.83 -34.56 7.50
CA PRO A 451 -25.22 -34.13 7.34
C PRO A 451 -25.37 -32.60 7.36
N THR A 452 -26.56 -32.10 6.99
CA THR A 452 -26.86 -30.67 7.15
C THR A 452 -27.08 -30.31 8.62
N GLY A 453 -26.67 -29.10 9.02
CA GLY A 453 -26.98 -28.56 10.35
C GLY A 453 -26.12 -29.08 11.52
N VAL A 454 -25.04 -29.83 11.26
CA VAL A 454 -24.13 -30.38 12.29
C VAL A 454 -22.96 -29.47 12.68
N GLY A 455 -22.78 -28.32 12.00
CA GLY A 455 -21.78 -27.32 12.40
C GLY A 455 -20.65 -27.01 11.41
N LYS A 456 -20.66 -27.55 10.18
CA LYS A 456 -19.63 -27.29 9.15
C LYS A 456 -19.33 -25.79 8.95
N THR A 457 -20.38 -25.00 8.73
CA THR A 457 -20.27 -23.54 8.54
C THR A 457 -19.93 -22.81 9.84
N GLU A 458 -20.34 -23.35 11.00
CA GLU A 458 -20.00 -22.75 12.30
C GLU A 458 -18.50 -22.87 12.58
N LEU A 459 -17.90 -24.03 12.29
CA LEU A 459 -16.45 -24.20 12.40
C LEU A 459 -15.71 -23.19 11.52
N ALA A 460 -16.13 -22.97 10.27
CA ALA A 460 -15.56 -21.94 9.42
C ALA A 460 -15.66 -20.53 10.05
N LYS A 461 -16.83 -20.15 10.59
CA LYS A 461 -17.02 -18.85 11.27
C LYS A 461 -16.14 -18.66 12.50
N GLN A 462 -16.03 -19.68 13.33
CA GLN A 462 -15.18 -19.62 14.52
C GLN A 462 -13.70 -19.53 14.14
N LEU A 463 -13.31 -20.23 13.08
CA LEU A 463 -11.96 -20.18 12.55
C LEU A 463 -11.60 -18.80 11.97
N ALA A 464 -12.55 -18.14 11.30
CA ALA A 464 -12.38 -16.78 10.80
C ALA A 464 -12.20 -15.78 11.96
N LEU A 465 -13.01 -15.93 13.02
CA LEU A 465 -12.84 -15.12 14.24
C LEU A 465 -11.48 -15.35 14.89
N ASP A 466 -11.09 -16.61 15.11
CA ASP A 466 -9.88 -16.94 15.86
C ASP A 466 -8.60 -16.51 15.12
N LEU A 467 -8.56 -16.67 13.78
CA LEU A 467 -7.37 -16.40 12.98
C LEU A 467 -7.32 -14.98 12.40
N PHE A 468 -8.46 -14.42 12.01
CA PHE A 468 -8.53 -13.13 11.35
C PHE A 468 -9.20 -12.05 12.20
N GLY A 469 -9.65 -12.38 13.42
CA GLY A 469 -10.31 -11.43 14.32
C GLY A 469 -11.73 -11.06 13.90
N ASN A 470 -12.22 -11.54 12.76
CA ASN A 470 -13.48 -11.15 12.17
C ASN A 470 -14.25 -12.37 11.65
N LYS A 471 -15.49 -12.57 12.13
CA LYS A 471 -16.39 -13.65 11.66
C LYS A 471 -16.81 -13.48 10.19
N ASP A 472 -16.75 -12.25 9.68
CA ASP A 472 -17.15 -11.90 8.31
C ASP A 472 -15.98 -11.95 7.32
N ALA A 473 -14.76 -12.35 7.76
CA ALA A 473 -13.63 -12.65 6.90
C ALA A 473 -13.83 -13.98 6.13
N ILE A 474 -15.01 -14.16 5.56
CA ILE A 474 -15.44 -15.34 4.82
C ILE A 474 -15.99 -14.91 3.46
N ILE A 475 -15.36 -15.40 2.41
CA ILE A 475 -15.85 -15.32 1.04
C ILE A 475 -16.63 -16.60 0.78
N ARG A 476 -17.96 -16.53 0.95
CA ARG A 476 -18.86 -17.66 0.69
C ARG A 476 -19.27 -17.72 -0.78
N LEU A 477 -19.11 -18.89 -1.38
CA LEU A 477 -19.56 -19.21 -2.73
C LEU A 477 -20.52 -20.41 -2.65
N ASP A 478 -21.76 -20.22 -3.10
CA ASP A 478 -22.75 -21.28 -3.21
C ASP A 478 -22.55 -22.01 -4.54
N MET A 479 -22.08 -23.26 -4.48
CA MET A 479 -21.74 -24.02 -5.68
C MET A 479 -22.96 -24.42 -6.52
N SER A 480 -24.18 -24.29 -5.99
CA SER A 480 -25.40 -24.42 -6.80
C SER A 480 -25.52 -23.34 -7.87
N GLU A 481 -24.98 -22.13 -7.62
CA GLU A 481 -24.90 -21.04 -8.61
C GLU A 481 -23.85 -21.28 -9.72
N TYR A 482 -23.00 -22.30 -9.53
CA TYR A 482 -21.90 -22.70 -10.40
C TYR A 482 -22.13 -24.07 -11.07
N SER A 483 -23.38 -24.51 -11.13
CA SER A 483 -23.80 -25.76 -11.78
C SER A 483 -23.74 -25.70 -13.32
N ASP A 484 -23.75 -24.50 -13.91
CA ASP A 484 -23.58 -24.31 -15.36
C ASP A 484 -22.11 -24.05 -15.71
N ARG A 485 -21.68 -24.61 -16.83
CA ARG A 485 -20.36 -24.40 -17.44
C ARG A 485 -20.05 -22.92 -17.69
N THR A 486 -21.06 -22.10 -17.98
CA THR A 486 -20.85 -20.66 -18.19
C THR A 486 -20.49 -19.91 -16.90
N ALA A 487 -20.71 -20.50 -15.72
CA ALA A 487 -20.45 -19.88 -14.42
C ALA A 487 -18.96 -19.73 -14.09
N VAL A 488 -18.05 -20.35 -14.87
CA VAL A 488 -16.60 -20.14 -14.73
C VAL A 488 -16.25 -18.64 -14.80
N SER A 489 -16.91 -17.88 -15.66
CA SER A 489 -16.70 -16.43 -15.78
C SER A 489 -17.12 -15.66 -14.52
N LYS A 490 -18.05 -16.17 -13.72
CA LYS A 490 -18.40 -15.56 -12.41
C LYS A 490 -17.27 -15.73 -11.39
N LEU A 491 -16.40 -16.72 -11.55
CA LEU A 491 -15.30 -17.00 -10.63
C LEU A 491 -14.07 -16.13 -10.94
N ILE A 492 -13.68 -16.05 -12.21
CA ILE A 492 -12.43 -15.40 -12.66
C ILE A 492 -12.64 -14.13 -13.48
N GLY A 493 -13.87 -13.78 -13.83
CA GLY A 493 -14.17 -12.69 -14.76
C GLY A 493 -14.25 -13.18 -16.21
N THR A 494 -14.70 -12.30 -17.11
CA THR A 494 -14.73 -12.60 -18.54
C THR A 494 -13.45 -12.17 -19.24
N THR A 495 -13.14 -12.78 -20.38
CA THR A 495 -11.98 -12.44 -21.20
C THR A 495 -12.22 -11.13 -21.97
N ALA A 496 -11.16 -10.44 -22.35
CA ALA A 496 -11.21 -9.21 -23.15
C ALA A 496 -12.12 -9.34 -24.38
N GLY A 497 -13.07 -8.41 -24.54
CA GLY A 497 -14.02 -8.37 -25.65
C GLY A 497 -15.38 -9.01 -25.38
N TYR A 498 -15.61 -9.58 -24.19
CA TYR A 498 -16.91 -10.08 -23.76
C TYR A 498 -17.63 -9.09 -22.81
N ILE A 499 -18.96 -9.15 -22.78
CA ILE A 499 -19.78 -8.35 -21.85
C ILE A 499 -19.41 -8.75 -20.41
N GLY A 500 -19.18 -7.75 -19.55
CA GLY A 500 -18.75 -7.95 -18.16
C GLY A 500 -17.23 -7.91 -17.94
N TYR A 501 -16.42 -7.62 -18.98
CA TYR A 501 -14.96 -7.53 -18.85
C TYR A 501 -14.50 -6.47 -17.84
N ASP A 502 -15.25 -5.37 -17.74
CA ASP A 502 -15.01 -4.28 -16.78
C ASP A 502 -15.73 -4.48 -15.43
N ASP A 503 -16.54 -5.55 -15.29
CA ASP A 503 -17.35 -5.83 -14.09
C ASP A 503 -16.82 -7.06 -13.33
N ASN A 504 -15.56 -6.98 -12.89
CA ASN A 504 -14.91 -8.04 -12.11
C ASN A 504 -15.11 -7.89 -10.59
N SER A 505 -15.75 -6.82 -10.12
CA SER A 505 -15.90 -6.48 -8.69
C SER A 505 -16.46 -7.63 -7.84
N HIS A 506 -17.31 -8.47 -8.43
CA HIS A 506 -18.02 -9.53 -7.74
C HIS A 506 -17.37 -10.92 -7.85
N THR A 507 -16.26 -11.06 -8.58
CA THR A 507 -15.57 -12.34 -8.81
C THR A 507 -14.84 -12.83 -7.56
N LEU A 508 -14.52 -14.13 -7.50
CA LEU A 508 -13.71 -14.69 -6.41
C LEU A 508 -12.32 -14.04 -6.41
N THR A 509 -11.72 -13.86 -7.59
CA THR A 509 -10.39 -13.27 -7.76
C THR A 509 -10.31 -11.87 -7.14
N GLU A 510 -11.27 -10.98 -7.43
CA GLU A 510 -11.28 -9.63 -6.87
C GLU A 510 -11.60 -9.60 -5.37
N ARG A 511 -12.51 -10.47 -4.88
CA ARG A 511 -12.80 -10.57 -3.44
C ARG A 511 -11.58 -11.01 -2.63
N VAL A 512 -10.84 -11.99 -3.12
CA VAL A 512 -9.59 -12.46 -2.47
C VAL A 512 -8.48 -11.43 -2.63
N ARG A 513 -8.42 -10.75 -3.77
CA ARG A 513 -7.48 -9.63 -3.98
C ARG A 513 -7.68 -8.51 -2.94
N ARG A 514 -8.94 -8.16 -2.65
CA ARG A 514 -9.32 -7.16 -1.62
C ARG A 514 -9.14 -7.66 -0.19
N ASN A 515 -9.44 -8.94 0.04
CA ASN A 515 -9.32 -9.59 1.36
C ASN A 515 -8.47 -10.88 1.28
N PRO A 516 -7.12 -10.77 1.20
CA PRO A 516 -6.24 -11.92 1.03
C PRO A 516 -6.20 -12.86 2.24
N TYR A 517 -6.58 -12.35 3.41
CA TYR A 517 -6.67 -13.08 4.68
C TYR A 517 -8.12 -13.40 4.98
N SER A 518 -8.64 -14.41 4.29
CA SER A 518 -10.04 -14.81 4.41
C SER A 518 -10.19 -16.32 4.28
N ILE A 519 -11.34 -16.80 4.73
CA ILE A 519 -11.79 -18.16 4.43
C ILE A 519 -12.58 -18.12 3.12
N VAL A 520 -12.16 -18.90 2.13
CA VAL A 520 -12.97 -19.17 0.94
C VAL A 520 -13.82 -20.39 1.21
N LEU A 521 -15.12 -20.19 1.40
CA LEU A 521 -16.08 -21.25 1.71
C LEU A 521 -16.82 -21.66 0.44
N LEU A 522 -16.55 -22.86 -0.06
CA LEU A 522 -17.23 -23.49 -1.19
C LEU A 522 -18.36 -24.39 -0.66
N ASP A 523 -19.58 -23.88 -0.66
CA ASP A 523 -20.76 -24.55 -0.09
C ASP A 523 -21.36 -25.53 -1.10
N GLU A 524 -21.68 -26.75 -0.67
CA GLU A 524 -22.25 -27.84 -1.52
C GLU A 524 -21.45 -28.15 -2.80
N ILE A 525 -20.13 -28.40 -2.67
CA ILE A 525 -19.20 -28.55 -3.80
C ILE A 525 -19.58 -29.65 -4.80
N GLU A 526 -20.36 -30.65 -4.41
CA GLU A 526 -20.91 -31.67 -5.30
C GLU A 526 -21.88 -31.13 -6.37
N LYS A 527 -22.39 -29.90 -6.22
CA LYS A 527 -23.32 -29.27 -7.15
C LYS A 527 -22.64 -28.47 -8.27
N ALA A 528 -21.34 -28.21 -8.14
CA ALA A 528 -20.58 -27.44 -9.12
C ALA A 528 -20.36 -28.21 -10.42
N ASP A 529 -20.27 -27.49 -11.54
CA ASP A 529 -19.80 -28.05 -12.79
C ASP A 529 -18.33 -28.53 -12.67
N PRO A 530 -17.95 -29.67 -13.27
CA PRO A 530 -16.58 -30.19 -13.23
C PRO A 530 -15.50 -29.20 -13.70
N GLN A 531 -15.81 -28.25 -14.58
CA GLN A 531 -14.85 -27.23 -15.03
C GLN A 531 -14.53 -26.20 -13.94
N VAL A 532 -15.51 -25.87 -13.11
CA VAL A 532 -15.30 -25.01 -11.93
C VAL A 532 -14.39 -25.72 -10.93
N ILE A 533 -14.64 -27.01 -10.67
CA ILE A 533 -13.79 -27.85 -9.81
C ILE A 533 -12.36 -27.91 -10.34
N THR A 534 -12.19 -28.10 -11.65
CA THR A 534 -10.87 -28.15 -12.29
C THR A 534 -10.09 -26.86 -12.10
N LEU A 535 -10.75 -25.71 -12.22
CA LEU A 535 -10.14 -24.41 -11.99
C LEU A 535 -9.69 -24.22 -10.53
N LEU A 536 -10.49 -24.70 -9.58
CA LEU A 536 -10.16 -24.66 -8.16
C LEU A 536 -8.95 -25.53 -7.79
N LEU A 537 -8.61 -26.56 -8.57
CA LEU A 537 -7.40 -27.37 -8.34
C LEU A 537 -6.12 -26.51 -8.34
N GLN A 538 -6.06 -25.48 -9.20
CA GLN A 538 -4.91 -24.57 -9.26
C GLN A 538 -4.75 -23.78 -7.95
N VAL A 539 -5.88 -23.36 -7.36
CA VAL A 539 -5.91 -22.68 -6.07
C VAL A 539 -5.40 -23.59 -4.95
N LEU A 540 -5.81 -24.85 -4.96
CA LEU A 540 -5.42 -25.84 -3.96
C LEU A 540 -3.94 -26.26 -4.06
N ASP A 541 -3.38 -26.28 -5.26
CA ASP A 541 -1.97 -26.68 -5.52
C ASP A 541 -0.97 -25.55 -5.32
N ASP A 542 -1.17 -24.46 -6.05
CA ASP A 542 -0.16 -23.42 -6.27
C ASP A 542 -0.49 -22.14 -5.49
N GLY A 543 -1.63 -22.13 -4.79
CA GLY A 543 -2.06 -20.98 -3.99
C GLY A 543 -2.26 -19.73 -4.83
N HIS A 544 -2.60 -19.86 -6.12
CA HIS A 544 -2.90 -18.72 -6.98
C HIS A 544 -3.96 -19.04 -8.02
N LEU A 545 -4.63 -18.00 -8.52
CA LEU A 545 -5.59 -18.08 -9.61
C LEU A 545 -5.37 -16.94 -10.59
N THR A 546 -5.36 -17.24 -11.89
CA THR A 546 -5.30 -16.19 -12.92
C THR A 546 -6.71 -15.76 -13.30
N ASP A 547 -6.97 -14.45 -13.25
CA ASP A 547 -8.25 -13.87 -13.64
C ASP A 547 -8.42 -13.79 -15.18
N GLY A 548 -9.59 -13.36 -15.64
CA GLY A 548 -9.90 -13.21 -17.08
C GLY A 548 -9.08 -12.13 -17.80
N GLN A 549 -8.40 -11.26 -17.06
CA GLN A 549 -7.52 -10.21 -17.57
C GLN A 549 -6.03 -10.64 -17.60
N GLY A 550 -5.70 -11.77 -16.98
CA GLY A 550 -4.33 -12.29 -16.88
C GLY A 550 -3.61 -11.89 -15.59
N ASN A 551 -4.29 -11.25 -14.64
CA ASN A 551 -3.70 -10.94 -13.34
C ASN A 551 -3.66 -12.21 -12.47
N GLN A 552 -2.54 -12.43 -11.79
CA GLN A 552 -2.39 -13.56 -10.87
C GLN A 552 -2.78 -13.13 -9.45
N VAL A 553 -3.85 -13.73 -8.92
CA VAL A 553 -4.32 -13.50 -7.56
C VAL A 553 -3.75 -14.53 -6.61
N ASN A 554 -3.24 -14.09 -5.47
CA ASN A 554 -2.60 -14.93 -4.46
C ASN A 554 -3.61 -15.41 -3.39
N PHE A 555 -3.65 -16.72 -3.17
CA PHE A 555 -4.48 -17.43 -2.19
C PHE A 555 -3.65 -18.06 -1.05
N LYS A 556 -2.33 -17.87 -1.02
CA LYS A 556 -1.44 -18.45 0.03
C LYS A 556 -1.83 -18.03 1.45
N ASN A 557 -2.44 -16.86 1.60
CA ASN A 557 -2.91 -16.34 2.89
C ASN A 557 -4.39 -16.66 3.19
N THR A 558 -5.03 -17.48 2.36
CA THR A 558 -6.43 -17.90 2.53
C THR A 558 -6.53 -19.29 3.15
N ILE A 559 -7.70 -19.60 3.69
CA ILE A 559 -8.08 -20.97 4.05
C ILE A 559 -9.23 -21.39 3.15
N ILE A 560 -9.06 -22.50 2.45
CA ILE A 560 -10.08 -23.03 1.54
C ILE A 560 -10.88 -24.10 2.30
N ILE A 561 -12.18 -23.88 2.45
CA ILE A 561 -13.10 -24.86 3.05
C ILE A 561 -14.14 -25.21 2.00
N ALA A 562 -14.12 -26.44 1.52
CA ALA A 562 -15.22 -27.01 0.75
C ALA A 562 -16.15 -27.76 1.70
N THR A 563 -17.46 -27.66 1.51
CA THR A 563 -18.44 -28.46 2.25
C THR A 563 -19.24 -29.33 1.29
N SER A 564 -19.56 -30.54 1.71
CA SER A 564 -20.37 -31.46 0.92
C SER A 564 -21.32 -32.26 1.79
N ASN A 565 -22.55 -32.45 1.33
CA ASN A 565 -23.53 -33.33 1.96
C ASN A 565 -23.55 -34.72 1.31
N ALA A 566 -22.66 -34.97 0.35
CA ALA A 566 -22.53 -36.23 -0.36
C ALA A 566 -22.19 -37.39 0.59
N GLY A 567 -22.83 -38.54 0.38
CA GLY A 567 -22.64 -39.75 1.20
C GLY A 567 -23.48 -39.83 2.48
N PHE A 568 -24.34 -38.83 2.79
CA PHE A 568 -25.15 -38.78 4.02
C PHE A 568 -26.68 -38.73 3.75
N GLY A 569 -27.15 -39.38 2.67
CA GLY A 569 -28.55 -39.34 2.21
C GLY A 569 -29.56 -40.12 3.06
N TYR A 570 -30.85 -39.77 2.89
CA TYR A 570 -31.99 -40.46 3.52
C TYR A 570 -32.07 -41.92 3.04
N GLY A 571 -31.91 -42.87 3.95
CA GLY A 571 -32.05 -44.31 3.65
C GLY A 571 -30.78 -45.15 3.78
N MET A 572 -29.68 -44.61 4.30
CA MET A 572 -28.55 -45.45 4.74
C MET A 572 -29.04 -46.46 5.78
N ALA A 573 -28.79 -47.74 5.52
CA ALA A 573 -29.13 -48.81 6.43
C ALA A 573 -28.22 -48.72 7.67
N GLU A 574 -28.76 -49.03 8.86
CA GLU A 574 -27.97 -49.20 10.08
C GLU A 574 -26.82 -50.19 9.79
N GLY A 575 -25.58 -49.68 9.71
CA GLY A 575 -24.38 -50.47 9.37
C GLY A 575 -23.46 -49.85 8.30
N GLU A 576 -23.95 -48.95 7.44
CA GLU A 576 -23.10 -48.26 6.45
C GLU A 576 -22.23 -47.13 7.05
N GLU A 577 -22.49 -46.72 8.29
CA GLU A 577 -21.67 -45.75 9.05
C GLU A 577 -20.22 -46.24 9.31
N ASN A 578 -19.97 -47.55 9.24
CA ASN A 578 -18.64 -48.15 9.46
C ASN A 578 -17.75 -48.17 8.20
N GLN A 579 -18.23 -47.71 7.04
CA GLN A 579 -17.40 -47.61 5.84
C GLN A 579 -16.48 -46.39 5.92
N ASP A 580 -15.28 -46.50 5.33
CA ASP A 580 -14.35 -45.38 5.22
C ASP A 580 -15.04 -44.20 4.52
N ILE A 581 -14.86 -42.99 5.05
CA ILE A 581 -15.41 -41.75 4.48
C ILE A 581 -14.99 -41.58 3.01
N MET A 582 -13.76 -41.98 2.66
CA MET A 582 -13.24 -41.87 1.30
C MET A 582 -14.04 -42.74 0.33
N ASP A 583 -14.42 -43.95 0.72
CA ASP A 583 -15.23 -44.85 -0.09
C ASP A 583 -16.65 -44.29 -0.28
N ARG A 584 -17.21 -43.65 0.77
CA ARG A 584 -18.54 -43.04 0.73
C ARG A 584 -18.62 -41.84 -0.22
N ILE A 585 -17.55 -41.04 -0.33
CA ILE A 585 -17.54 -39.82 -1.16
C ILE A 585 -16.93 -40.02 -2.56
N ALA A 586 -16.19 -41.10 -2.80
CA ALA A 586 -15.55 -41.41 -4.08
C ALA A 586 -16.50 -41.40 -5.30
N PRO A 587 -17.79 -41.77 -5.21
CA PRO A 587 -18.71 -41.68 -6.35
C PRO A 587 -19.01 -40.24 -6.80
N PHE A 588 -18.85 -39.26 -5.90
CA PHE A 588 -19.22 -37.86 -6.14
C PHE A 588 -18.04 -36.99 -6.54
N PHE A 589 -16.82 -37.39 -6.17
CA PHE A 589 -15.60 -36.64 -6.42
C PHE A 589 -14.54 -37.48 -7.11
N ARG A 590 -13.77 -36.85 -7.98
CA ARG A 590 -12.62 -37.51 -8.60
C ARG A 590 -11.48 -37.63 -7.59
N PRO A 591 -10.70 -38.73 -7.59
CA PRO A 591 -9.55 -38.90 -6.70
C PRO A 591 -8.54 -37.76 -6.81
N GLU A 592 -8.35 -37.21 -8.02
CA GLU A 592 -7.45 -36.08 -8.26
C GLU A 592 -7.88 -34.82 -7.49
N PHE A 593 -9.16 -34.65 -7.18
CA PHE A 593 -9.66 -33.52 -6.39
C PHE A 593 -9.51 -33.77 -4.89
N LEU A 594 -9.86 -34.96 -4.42
CA LEU A 594 -9.76 -35.33 -3.00
C LEU A 594 -8.32 -35.24 -2.48
N ASN A 595 -7.34 -35.67 -3.29
CA ASN A 595 -5.92 -35.68 -2.92
C ASN A 595 -5.28 -34.28 -2.80
N ARG A 596 -6.00 -33.21 -3.11
CA ARG A 596 -5.50 -31.82 -3.02
C ARG A 596 -5.90 -31.11 -1.74
N PHE A 597 -6.82 -31.69 -0.98
CA PHE A 597 -7.14 -31.21 0.35
C PHE A 597 -6.07 -31.67 1.34
N ASN A 598 -5.69 -30.80 2.28
CA ASN A 598 -4.82 -31.20 3.39
C ASN A 598 -5.49 -32.25 4.28
N ALA A 599 -6.82 -32.16 4.43
CA ALA A 599 -7.62 -33.14 5.14
C ALA A 599 -9.07 -33.16 4.63
N VAL A 600 -9.62 -34.37 4.56
CA VAL A 600 -11.07 -34.61 4.49
C VAL A 600 -11.54 -34.83 5.92
N ILE A 601 -12.55 -34.09 6.35
CA ILE A 601 -13.02 -34.03 7.73
C ILE A 601 -14.48 -34.46 7.77
N GLU A 602 -14.72 -35.55 8.49
CA GLU A 602 -16.06 -36.07 8.75
C GLU A 602 -16.72 -35.31 9.90
N PHE A 603 -17.96 -34.87 9.69
CA PHE A 603 -18.83 -34.34 10.72
C PHE A 603 -19.88 -35.39 11.06
N LYS A 604 -19.94 -35.76 12.34
CA LYS A 604 -20.85 -36.77 12.85
C LYS A 604 -22.24 -36.17 13.13
N HIS A 605 -23.25 -37.03 13.24
CA HIS A 605 -24.54 -36.62 13.78
C HIS A 605 -24.39 -36.16 15.23
N LEU A 606 -25.17 -35.14 15.60
CA LEU A 606 -25.21 -34.61 16.96
C LEU A 606 -26.01 -35.55 17.85
N ASP A 607 -25.47 -35.89 19.02
CA ASP A 607 -26.21 -36.64 20.03
C ASP A 607 -27.02 -35.72 20.96
N LYS A 608 -27.70 -36.30 21.94
CA LYS A 608 -28.53 -35.53 22.89
C LYS A 608 -27.69 -34.62 23.80
N ASP A 609 -26.49 -35.05 24.18
CA ASP A 609 -25.62 -34.28 25.06
C ASP A 609 -25.02 -33.09 24.30
N ASP A 610 -24.68 -33.29 23.03
CA ASP A 610 -24.28 -32.22 22.10
C ASP A 610 -25.38 -31.16 21.95
N LEU A 611 -26.62 -31.58 21.73
CA LEU A 611 -27.76 -30.66 21.60
C LEU A 611 -27.97 -29.84 22.87
N LYS A 612 -27.81 -30.47 24.04
CA LYS A 612 -27.90 -29.77 25.33
C LYS A 612 -26.86 -28.66 25.43
N ALA A 613 -25.60 -28.98 25.12
CA ALA A 613 -24.53 -27.99 25.12
C ALA A 613 -24.74 -26.87 24.08
N ILE A 614 -25.29 -27.18 22.90
CA ILE A 614 -25.66 -26.16 21.90
C ILE A 614 -26.74 -25.23 22.43
N VAL A 615 -27.78 -25.76 23.09
CA VAL A 615 -28.84 -24.94 23.69
C VAL A 615 -28.26 -24.01 24.75
N GLU A 616 -27.40 -24.52 25.62
CA GLU A 616 -26.74 -23.70 26.65
C GLU A 616 -25.89 -22.57 26.05
N LEU A 617 -25.14 -22.86 24.99
CA LEU A 617 -24.35 -21.87 24.27
C LEU A 617 -25.24 -20.77 23.67
N LEU A 618 -26.35 -21.14 23.02
CA LEU A 618 -27.28 -20.19 22.42
C LEU A 618 -28.00 -19.35 23.49
N LEU A 619 -28.39 -19.94 24.61
CA LEU A 619 -29.00 -19.22 25.74
C LEU A 619 -28.02 -18.24 26.38
N ALA A 620 -26.73 -18.59 26.49
CA ALA A 620 -25.70 -17.67 26.93
C ALA A 620 -25.57 -16.45 26.00
N GLN A 621 -25.68 -16.64 24.68
CA GLN A 621 -25.69 -15.53 23.70
C GLN A 621 -26.93 -14.63 23.85
N VAL A 622 -28.10 -15.22 24.12
CA VAL A 622 -29.32 -14.46 24.42
C VAL A 622 -29.12 -13.62 25.69
N ASN A 623 -28.59 -14.22 26.76
CA ASN A 623 -28.29 -13.52 28.01
C ASN A 623 -27.29 -12.38 27.83
N ASN A 624 -26.22 -12.56 27.05
CA ASN A 624 -25.29 -11.48 26.72
C ASN A 624 -25.97 -10.31 26.00
N THR A 625 -27.01 -10.59 25.21
CA THR A 625 -27.79 -9.56 24.53
C THR A 625 -28.72 -8.83 25.50
N LEU A 626 -29.42 -9.57 26.36
CA LEU A 626 -30.32 -9.04 27.39
C LEU A 626 -29.57 -8.21 28.45
N ALA A 627 -28.34 -8.61 28.79
CA ALA A 627 -27.49 -7.93 29.76
C ALA A 627 -27.18 -6.47 29.37
N LYS A 628 -27.19 -6.13 28.06
CA LYS A 628 -27.04 -4.74 27.59
C LYS A 628 -28.16 -3.82 28.07
N LYS A 629 -29.32 -4.38 28.42
CA LYS A 629 -30.46 -3.68 29.04
C LYS A 629 -30.58 -3.94 30.55
N GLY A 630 -29.56 -4.57 31.15
CA GLY A 630 -29.54 -4.96 32.56
C GLY A 630 -30.52 -6.08 32.90
N ILE A 631 -30.92 -6.91 31.93
CA ILE A 631 -31.84 -8.03 32.12
C ILE A 631 -31.02 -9.33 32.19
N GLN A 632 -31.36 -10.19 33.15
CA GLN A 632 -30.81 -11.54 33.30
C GLN A 632 -31.94 -12.56 33.22
N LEU A 633 -31.78 -13.57 32.35
CA LEU A 633 -32.72 -14.66 32.19
C LEU A 633 -32.13 -15.97 32.70
N THR A 634 -32.80 -16.60 33.66
CA THR A 634 -32.53 -17.97 34.09
C THR A 634 -33.47 -18.91 33.33
N VAL A 635 -32.93 -19.97 32.71
CA VAL A 635 -33.74 -20.96 31.98
C VAL A 635 -33.68 -22.29 32.72
N THR A 636 -34.83 -22.85 33.09
CA THR A 636 -34.92 -24.11 33.84
C THR A 636 -34.50 -25.31 32.98
N GLU A 637 -34.10 -26.42 33.62
CA GLU A 637 -33.76 -27.65 32.89
C GLU A 637 -34.94 -28.19 32.07
N ALA A 638 -36.17 -28.08 32.59
CA ALA A 638 -37.38 -28.45 31.85
C ALA A 638 -37.57 -27.60 30.58
N ALA A 639 -37.28 -26.30 30.65
CA ALA A 639 -37.31 -25.42 29.48
C ALA A 639 -36.21 -25.77 28.47
N LYS A 640 -35.00 -26.13 28.94
CA LYS A 640 -33.94 -26.61 28.05
C LYS A 640 -34.33 -27.91 27.34
N GLU A 641 -34.92 -28.87 28.05
CA GLU A 641 -35.43 -30.12 27.46
C GLU A 641 -36.51 -29.85 26.42
N PHE A 642 -37.47 -28.98 26.71
CA PHE A 642 -38.50 -28.57 25.76
C PHE A 642 -37.90 -27.95 24.48
N LEU A 643 -36.90 -27.06 24.62
CA LEU A 643 -36.22 -26.45 23.47
C LEU A 643 -35.47 -27.48 22.62
N MET A 644 -34.88 -28.51 23.24
CA MET A 644 -34.22 -29.59 22.53
C MET A 644 -35.23 -30.44 21.74
N GLU A 645 -36.35 -30.81 22.35
CA GLU A 645 -37.39 -31.62 21.69
C GLU A 645 -38.03 -30.90 20.50
N GLU A 646 -38.34 -29.61 20.61
CA GLU A 646 -38.86 -28.83 19.48
C GLU A 646 -37.80 -28.51 18.41
N GLY A 647 -36.53 -28.39 18.81
CA GLY A 647 -35.47 -27.93 17.94
C GLY A 647 -34.64 -29.02 17.26
N TYR A 648 -34.78 -30.28 17.66
CA TYR A 648 -34.04 -31.39 17.09
C TYR A 648 -34.82 -32.10 15.98
N ASP A 649 -34.22 -32.13 14.79
CA ASP A 649 -34.69 -32.91 13.66
C ASP A 649 -33.51 -33.73 13.12
N LYS A 650 -33.66 -35.06 13.02
CA LYS A 650 -32.58 -35.96 12.54
C LYS A 650 -32.10 -35.60 11.12
N ALA A 651 -32.97 -35.05 10.27
CA ALA A 651 -32.67 -34.65 8.91
C ALA A 651 -32.02 -33.24 8.83
N MET A 652 -32.45 -32.31 9.69
CA MET A 652 -31.97 -30.92 9.68
C MET A 652 -30.91 -30.59 10.73
N GLY A 653 -30.57 -31.54 11.60
CA GLY A 653 -29.65 -31.36 12.72
C GLY A 653 -30.11 -30.28 13.70
N ALA A 654 -29.16 -29.49 14.20
CA ALA A 654 -29.41 -28.37 15.12
C ALA A 654 -29.93 -27.10 14.44
N ARG A 655 -30.21 -27.12 13.13
CA ARG A 655 -30.60 -25.92 12.37
C ARG A 655 -31.90 -25.26 12.89
N PRO A 656 -32.95 -26.00 13.29
CA PRO A 656 -34.17 -25.39 13.83
C PRO A 656 -33.98 -24.72 15.20
N LEU A 657 -33.00 -25.15 16.01
CA LEU A 657 -32.83 -24.69 17.40
C LEU A 657 -32.74 -23.17 17.53
N ARG A 658 -32.03 -22.48 16.63
CA ARG A 658 -31.97 -21.00 16.69
C ARG A 658 -33.35 -20.38 16.57
N ARG A 659 -34.17 -20.87 15.63
CA ARG A 659 -35.53 -20.37 15.41
C ARG A 659 -36.44 -20.69 16.60
N VAL A 660 -36.30 -21.88 17.18
CA VAL A 660 -37.07 -22.27 18.39
C VAL A 660 -36.71 -21.38 19.57
N ILE A 661 -35.43 -21.11 19.82
CA ILE A 661 -35.00 -20.20 20.90
C ILE A 661 -35.45 -18.76 20.63
N GLU A 662 -35.37 -18.28 19.39
CA GLU A 662 -35.91 -16.95 19.04
C GLU A 662 -37.40 -16.84 19.39
N ASN A 663 -38.22 -17.79 18.94
CA ASN A 663 -39.65 -17.78 19.16
C ASN A 663 -40.04 -18.03 20.63
N GLN A 664 -39.43 -19.02 21.29
CA GLN A 664 -39.85 -19.49 22.61
C GLN A 664 -39.21 -18.70 23.75
N ILE A 665 -38.05 -18.07 23.52
CA ILE A 665 -37.35 -17.28 24.53
C ILE A 665 -37.37 -15.80 24.17
N ARG A 666 -36.77 -15.40 23.04
CA ARG A 666 -36.54 -13.98 22.75
C ARG A 666 -37.85 -13.22 22.58
N ASP A 667 -38.79 -13.76 21.82
CA ASP A 667 -40.08 -13.10 21.58
C ASP A 667 -40.88 -13.00 22.89
N LYS A 668 -40.96 -14.08 23.67
CA LYS A 668 -41.65 -14.08 24.97
C LYS A 668 -41.02 -13.16 26.02
N VAL A 669 -39.69 -13.08 26.06
CA VAL A 669 -38.98 -12.12 26.93
C VAL A 669 -39.27 -10.68 26.48
N THR A 670 -39.37 -10.44 25.18
CA THR A 670 -39.70 -9.12 24.64
C THR A 670 -41.11 -8.71 25.03
N ASP A 671 -42.09 -9.59 24.84
CA ASP A 671 -43.48 -9.34 25.24
C ASP A 671 -43.58 -9.08 26.75
N TYR A 672 -42.95 -9.93 27.56
CA TYR A 672 -42.93 -9.76 29.01
C TYR A 672 -42.30 -8.43 29.44
N TYR A 673 -41.17 -8.05 28.82
CA TYR A 673 -40.48 -6.79 29.10
C TYR A 673 -41.32 -5.56 28.73
N LEU A 674 -42.11 -5.62 27.65
CA LEU A 674 -42.99 -4.50 27.26
C LEU A 674 -44.08 -4.26 28.30
N ASP A 675 -44.59 -5.32 28.92
CA ASP A 675 -45.60 -5.23 29.97
C ASP A 675 -44.98 -4.93 31.36
N HIS A 676 -43.71 -5.29 31.59
CA HIS A 676 -43.04 -5.24 32.90
C HIS A 676 -41.61 -4.66 32.81
N VAL A 677 -41.48 -3.39 32.41
CA VAL A 677 -40.20 -2.72 32.09
C VAL A 677 -39.19 -2.70 33.26
N ASP A 678 -39.68 -2.71 34.50
CA ASP A 678 -38.86 -2.59 35.71
C ASP A 678 -38.25 -3.93 36.16
N VAL A 679 -38.74 -5.06 35.66
CA VAL A 679 -38.27 -6.39 36.06
C VAL A 679 -36.93 -6.70 35.39
N LYS A 680 -35.91 -7.02 36.19
CA LYS A 680 -34.54 -7.29 35.71
C LYS A 680 -34.14 -8.75 35.76
N TYR A 681 -34.78 -9.55 36.60
CA TYR A 681 -34.48 -10.97 36.75
C TYR A 681 -35.69 -11.79 36.29
N LEU A 682 -35.49 -12.54 35.22
CA LEU A 682 -36.52 -13.32 34.57
C LEU A 682 -36.19 -14.80 34.70
N GLU A 683 -37.23 -15.62 34.76
CA GLU A 683 -37.14 -17.07 34.73
C GLU A 683 -38.00 -17.60 33.57
N ALA A 684 -37.41 -18.42 32.70
CA ALA A 684 -38.11 -19.17 31.68
C ALA A 684 -38.33 -20.61 32.16
N ASP A 685 -39.59 -20.99 32.30
CA ASP A 685 -39.98 -22.31 32.79
C ASP A 685 -41.14 -22.90 31.97
N VAL A 686 -41.30 -24.23 32.00
CA VAL A 686 -42.37 -24.92 31.26
C VAL A 686 -43.62 -25.01 32.12
N VAL A 687 -44.69 -24.36 31.67
CA VAL A 687 -46.01 -24.40 32.31
C VAL A 687 -47.05 -24.79 31.26
N ASP A 688 -47.85 -25.82 31.56
CA ASP A 688 -48.89 -26.35 30.68
C ASP A 688 -48.41 -26.69 29.25
N GLY A 689 -47.19 -27.23 29.14
CA GLY A 689 -46.59 -27.63 27.86
C GLY A 689 -46.08 -26.47 27.00
N SER A 690 -45.89 -25.28 27.57
CA SER A 690 -45.31 -24.12 26.88
C SER A 690 -44.35 -23.35 27.78
N ILE A 691 -43.32 -22.73 27.19
CA ILE A 691 -42.42 -21.86 27.96
C ILE A 691 -43.15 -20.58 28.37
N GLN A 692 -43.13 -20.24 29.65
CA GLN A 692 -43.63 -18.97 30.18
C GLN A 692 -42.49 -18.21 30.85
N ILE A 693 -42.47 -16.89 30.66
CA ILE A 693 -41.53 -15.97 31.29
C ILE A 693 -42.20 -15.36 32.52
N LYS A 694 -41.53 -15.44 33.66
CA LYS A 694 -41.99 -14.87 34.94
C LYS A 694 -40.84 -14.11 35.61
N GLU A 695 -41.18 -13.23 36.56
CA GLU A 695 -40.19 -12.62 37.44
C GLU A 695 -39.55 -13.70 38.33
N GLN A 696 -38.22 -13.65 38.43
CA GLN A 696 -37.47 -14.60 39.25
C GLN A 696 -37.64 -14.25 40.73
N SER A 697 -38.28 -15.14 41.49
CA SER A 697 -38.45 -15.00 42.93
C SER A 697 -37.14 -15.35 43.66
N PHE A 698 -36.51 -14.38 44.30
CA PHE A 698 -35.42 -14.64 45.25
C PHE A 698 -36.03 -14.99 46.61
N ALA A 699 -35.89 -16.25 47.03
CA ALA A 699 -36.27 -16.71 48.37
C ALA A 699 -35.20 -16.39 49.41
#